data_AF-A0A564XY46-F1
#
_entry.id   AF-A0A564XY46-F1
#
_cell.length_a   1.000
_cell.length_b   1.000
_cell.length_c   1.000
_cell.angle_alpha   90.00
_cell.angle_beta   90.00
_cell.angle_gamma   90.00
#
_symmetry.space_group_name_H-M   'P 1'
#
loop_
_entity.id
_entity.type
_entity.pdbx_description
1 polymer ?
#
loop_
_entity_poly.entity_id
_entity_poly.type
_entity_poly.pdbx_seq_one_letter_code
_entity_poly.pdbx_strand_id
1 'polypeptide(L)'
;LTSQSSTLSRLSLAISLYYDAHSLLSNALRTLIRHRIGRVSSNSPLSRDIEDVVTSFTDDLWKNGLLENLLSFLRSFNTIEEYKKLDTARMIEGRRHRYDILHHFAAIRSRIAECIMLWAAQTPFSSGEFNQLLTHLVDFQMGVGEARRCPDDETAPLDHGSIHLLMALLCSLEPFSTPGITADQYSDADEQDLQHPLYWEKGYISTMTDLLTSSGDSKHKNYPLAVEGIYGLLQIAWGITLRRTAHLRADLRRRRGGDSGDTGIDAGDSVDDDELVTTALRSRALFLLFASVLGASHFQQESMWVRRVHNLLTELLINFPQNVRELRLWDESMVRRMGVDPGGFAVLLGALCRLYDVPGSPLHARLSLEFWWPAGETRINATANATAANVAGAQVPQMSEGGSAAAALNASFRAGEVENSRQAILFRFVYSTSEFASSPVIFVPYVKVLRALVGCQTSANLCFNLLKATATSGGRLASLLTWDHFITSLHQYLDHLKRAAAAAAAVTSIATTVGGQHLPPHLQYPHLYASSSDVFSPPSSTEDALFIQQQQLVNQHVQPMDMQQQHQQSSTPLTPEIQPEELDALRSVVGLITRVCFMDPVARSAFSSNTKWSLVSTAIGLITCPLPMSMKADLLHLLAALGRTPSIASEIWCALVESQLLAFIDPQSMMTGANGSINTAKGIIGLHTEMDKAEARQEEYPITQAFLNLLTTLAPSLLSSSVGVNEPSLGGLDPCEALSRLVHFTSENIFLKH
;
A
#
# COMPACT_ATOMS: atom_id res chain seq x y z
N LEU A 1 22.60 17.99 -25.46
CA LEU A 1 23.36 17.34 -26.55
C LEU A 1 24.69 18.03 -26.91
N THR A 2 25.02 19.24 -26.42
CA THR A 2 26.14 20.04 -26.97
C THR A 2 27.48 20.00 -26.21
N SER A 3 27.64 19.24 -25.13
CA SER A 3 28.93 19.15 -24.42
C SER A 3 29.48 17.73 -24.17
N GLN A 4 28.71 16.68 -24.51
CA GLN A 4 29.05 15.28 -24.16
C GLN A 4 29.19 14.33 -25.37
N SER A 5 28.96 14.83 -26.60
CA SER A 5 29.00 14.04 -27.84
C SER A 5 30.41 13.89 -28.45
N SER A 6 31.45 14.42 -27.81
CA SER A 6 32.81 14.46 -28.38
C SER A 6 33.56 13.12 -28.36
N THR A 7 33.00 12.07 -27.75
CA THR A 7 33.66 10.76 -27.60
C THR A 7 32.96 9.58 -28.28
N LEU A 8 31.79 9.77 -28.91
CA LEU A 8 31.09 8.71 -29.65
C LEU A 8 31.53 8.69 -31.12
N SER A 9 31.62 7.50 -31.73
CA SER A 9 31.80 7.43 -33.19
C SER A 9 30.59 7.99 -33.93
N ARG A 10 30.79 8.38 -35.19
CA ARG A 10 29.69 8.86 -36.05
C ARG A 10 28.56 7.84 -36.20
N LEU A 11 28.87 6.55 -36.19
CA LEU A 11 27.89 5.47 -36.28
C LEU A 11 27.06 5.37 -35.00
N SER A 12 27.73 5.36 -33.85
CA SER A 12 27.08 5.32 -32.53
C SER A 12 26.17 6.55 -32.31
N LEU A 13 26.63 7.73 -32.74
CA LEU A 13 25.82 8.94 -32.73
C LEU A 13 24.59 8.82 -33.65
N ALA A 14 24.75 8.30 -34.87
CA ALA A 14 23.65 8.15 -35.82
C ALA A 14 22.55 7.19 -35.29
N ILE A 15 22.95 6.09 -34.66
CA ILE A 15 22.02 5.12 -34.04
C ILE A 15 21.27 5.78 -32.88
N SER A 16 21.99 6.50 -32.02
CA SER A 16 21.38 7.21 -30.90
C SER A 16 20.37 8.25 -31.39
N LEU A 17 20.71 9.04 -32.41
CA LEU A 17 19.81 10.04 -33.01
C LEU A 17 18.59 9.40 -33.69
N TYR A 18 18.75 8.23 -34.31
CA TYR A 18 17.63 7.51 -34.93
C TYR A 18 16.57 7.14 -33.88
N TYR A 19 16.97 6.50 -32.77
CA TYR A 19 16.03 6.11 -31.72
C TYR A 19 15.55 7.30 -30.88
N ASP A 20 16.38 8.33 -30.69
CA ASP A 20 15.95 9.58 -30.09
C ASP A 20 14.85 10.26 -30.93
N ALA A 21 14.98 10.29 -32.26
CA ALA A 21 13.94 10.81 -33.14
C ALA A 21 12.59 10.06 -32.99
N HIS A 22 12.63 8.72 -32.86
CA HIS A 22 11.41 7.92 -32.59
C HIS A 22 10.82 8.21 -31.20
N SER A 23 11.67 8.38 -30.20
CA SER A 23 11.28 8.77 -28.85
C SER A 23 10.64 10.17 -28.83
N LEU A 24 11.16 11.11 -29.62
CA LEU A 24 10.60 12.46 -29.76
C LEU A 24 9.27 12.46 -30.52
N LEU A 25 9.16 11.67 -31.59
CA LEU A 25 7.91 11.52 -32.35
C LEU A 25 6.78 10.96 -31.48
N SER A 26 7.07 9.89 -30.73
CA SER A 26 6.10 9.32 -29.78
C SER A 26 5.73 10.32 -28.68
N ASN A 27 6.65 11.14 -28.20
CA ASN A 27 6.35 12.20 -27.25
C ASN A 27 5.52 13.35 -27.85
N ALA A 28 5.75 13.70 -29.12
CA ALA A 28 4.92 14.69 -29.81
C ALA A 28 3.47 14.19 -29.92
N LEU A 29 3.27 12.93 -30.33
CA LEU A 29 1.95 12.30 -30.35
C LEU A 29 1.31 12.29 -28.95
N ARG A 30 2.08 11.90 -27.93
CA ARG A 30 1.65 11.91 -26.53
C ARG A 30 1.13 13.28 -26.09
N THR A 31 1.89 14.34 -26.40
CA THR A 31 1.51 15.71 -26.05
C THR A 31 0.25 16.17 -26.79
N LEU A 32 0.07 15.79 -28.05
CA LEU A 32 -1.15 16.10 -28.80
C LEU A 32 -2.37 15.42 -28.18
N ILE A 33 -2.29 14.10 -27.92
CA ILE A 33 -3.40 13.34 -27.33
C ILE A 33 -3.77 13.88 -25.95
N ARG A 34 -2.78 14.27 -25.14
CA ARG A 34 -3.03 14.82 -23.79
C ARG A 34 -3.89 16.09 -23.78
N HIS A 35 -3.73 16.93 -24.81
CA HIS A 35 -4.41 18.23 -24.92
C HIS A 35 -5.66 18.17 -25.81
N ARG A 36 -6.06 16.99 -26.25
CA ARG A 36 -7.33 16.75 -26.92
C ARG A 36 -8.49 17.08 -25.98
N ILE A 37 -9.60 17.56 -26.54
CA ILE A 37 -10.85 17.72 -25.80
C ILE A 37 -11.40 16.34 -25.43
N GLY A 38 -11.61 16.13 -24.14
CA GLY A 38 -12.14 14.89 -23.62
C GLY A 38 -12.27 14.92 -22.11
N ARG A 39 -12.52 13.74 -21.54
CA ARG A 39 -12.92 13.52 -20.15
C ARG A 39 -11.91 13.97 -19.11
N VAL A 40 -10.62 13.95 -19.42
CA VAL A 40 -9.58 14.26 -18.45
C VAL A 40 -9.11 15.69 -18.64
N SER A 41 -9.41 16.54 -17.66
CA SER A 41 -8.96 17.93 -17.66
C SER A 41 -7.44 18.03 -17.65
N SER A 42 -6.88 18.78 -18.60
CA SER A 42 -5.46 19.11 -18.62
C SER A 42 -5.14 20.16 -17.55
N ASN A 43 -4.06 19.94 -16.78
CA ASN A 43 -3.59 20.88 -15.75
C ASN A 43 -3.18 22.27 -16.31
N SER A 44 -3.05 22.39 -17.62
CA SER A 44 -2.76 23.63 -18.35
C SER A 44 -3.70 23.71 -19.54
N PRO A 45 -4.91 24.27 -19.39
CA PRO A 45 -5.85 24.38 -20.50
C PRO A 45 -5.25 25.26 -21.61
N LEU A 46 -5.41 24.82 -22.86
CA LEU A 46 -5.01 25.62 -24.02
C LEU A 46 -6.16 26.57 -24.41
N SER A 47 -5.92 27.46 -25.37
CA SER A 47 -7.03 28.17 -26.01
C SER A 47 -7.92 27.15 -26.72
N ARG A 48 -9.24 27.33 -26.63
CA ARG A 48 -10.23 26.42 -27.23
C ARG A 48 -9.99 26.19 -28.73
N ASP A 49 -9.57 27.22 -29.46
CA ASP A 49 -9.23 27.11 -30.88
C ASP A 49 -8.09 26.10 -31.14
N ILE A 50 -7.09 26.04 -30.25
CA ILE A 50 -5.97 25.09 -30.37
C ILE A 50 -6.46 23.68 -30.04
N GLU A 51 -7.29 23.54 -29.01
CA GLU A 51 -7.86 22.25 -28.61
C GLU A 51 -8.75 21.68 -29.73
N ASP A 52 -9.54 22.52 -30.40
CA ASP A 52 -10.36 22.12 -31.55
C ASP A 52 -9.49 21.62 -32.72
N VAL A 53 -8.40 22.33 -33.04
CA VAL A 53 -7.45 21.90 -34.10
C VAL A 53 -6.75 20.60 -33.74
N VAL A 54 -6.29 20.45 -32.49
CA VAL A 54 -5.66 19.22 -32.00
C VAL A 54 -6.66 18.06 -32.04
N THR A 55 -7.90 18.30 -31.65
CA THR A 55 -8.96 17.28 -31.65
C THR A 55 -9.27 16.84 -33.07
N SER A 56 -9.47 17.78 -34.01
CA SER A 56 -9.68 17.45 -35.43
C SER A 56 -8.51 16.65 -36.03
N PHE A 57 -7.27 17.06 -35.77
CA PHE A 57 -6.09 16.36 -36.28
C PHE A 57 -5.99 14.93 -35.71
N THR A 58 -6.21 14.79 -34.40
CA THR A 58 -6.13 13.49 -33.73
C THR A 58 -7.30 12.56 -34.12
N ASP A 59 -8.48 13.11 -34.40
CA ASP A 59 -9.61 12.36 -34.98
C ASP A 59 -9.30 11.80 -36.35
N ASP A 60 -8.69 12.61 -37.23
CA ASP A 60 -8.31 12.16 -38.57
C ASP A 60 -7.25 11.06 -38.49
N LEU A 61 -6.26 11.18 -37.58
CA LEU A 61 -5.30 10.11 -37.35
C LEU A 61 -5.97 8.82 -36.89
N TRP A 62 -6.90 8.92 -35.95
CA TRP A 62 -7.58 7.74 -35.40
C TRP A 62 -8.44 7.03 -36.44
N LYS A 63 -9.23 7.79 -37.21
CA LYS A 63 -10.02 7.27 -38.34
C LYS A 63 -9.18 6.57 -39.40
N ASN A 64 -7.93 7.00 -39.58
CA ASN A 64 -6.96 6.38 -40.49
C ASN A 64 -6.25 5.15 -39.89
N GLY A 65 -6.74 4.59 -38.79
CA GLY A 65 -6.23 3.36 -38.20
C GLY A 65 -5.05 3.54 -37.26
N LEU A 66 -4.96 4.67 -36.54
CA LEU A 66 -3.86 4.92 -35.60
C LEU A 66 -3.71 3.78 -34.57
N LEU A 67 -4.82 3.30 -33.98
CA LEU A 67 -4.77 2.21 -32.99
C LEU A 67 -4.10 0.95 -33.55
N GLU A 68 -4.55 0.48 -34.72
CA GLU A 68 -3.99 -0.70 -35.37
C GLU A 68 -2.50 -0.51 -35.70
N ASN A 69 -2.11 0.68 -36.16
CA ASN A 69 -0.71 1.02 -36.42
C ASN A 69 0.15 1.03 -35.15
N LEU A 70 -0.36 1.56 -34.04
CA LEU A 70 0.36 1.56 -32.76
C LEU A 70 0.48 0.13 -32.18
N LEU A 71 -0.58 -0.67 -32.26
CA LEU A 71 -0.58 -2.06 -31.79
C LEU A 71 0.33 -2.95 -32.65
N SER A 72 0.29 -2.80 -33.98
CA SER A 72 1.21 -3.52 -34.88
C SER A 72 2.67 -3.11 -34.67
N PHE A 73 2.94 -1.83 -34.39
CA PHE A 73 4.25 -1.38 -33.96
C PHE A 73 4.67 -2.03 -32.64
N LEU A 74 3.82 -2.04 -31.62
CA LEU A 74 4.13 -2.67 -30.32
C LEU A 74 4.38 -4.18 -30.43
N ARG A 75 3.70 -4.86 -31.37
CA ARG A 75 3.90 -6.28 -31.67
C ARG A 75 5.21 -6.55 -32.40
N SER A 76 5.63 -5.67 -33.31
CA SER A 76 6.87 -5.83 -34.08
C SER A 76 8.12 -5.30 -33.36
N PHE A 77 7.98 -4.27 -32.53
CA PHE A 77 9.07 -3.62 -31.82
C PHE A 77 9.38 -4.31 -30.49
N ASN A 78 10.15 -5.40 -30.57
CA ASN A 78 10.68 -6.12 -29.41
C ASN A 78 12.07 -5.58 -29.02
N THR A 79 12.18 -4.99 -27.84
CA THR A 79 13.43 -4.41 -27.31
C THR A 79 14.61 -5.39 -27.30
N ILE A 80 14.34 -6.68 -27.05
CA ILE A 80 15.36 -7.73 -27.00
C ILE A 80 15.85 -8.09 -28.40
N GLU A 81 14.93 -8.18 -29.37
CA GLU A 81 15.30 -8.52 -30.75
C GLU A 81 16.02 -7.37 -31.43
N GLU A 82 15.54 -6.13 -31.24
CA GLU A 82 16.23 -4.94 -31.73
C GLU A 82 17.64 -4.82 -31.15
N TYR A 83 17.80 -5.12 -29.85
CA TYR A 83 19.11 -5.18 -29.24
C TYR A 83 20.00 -6.25 -29.90
N LYS A 84 19.48 -7.48 -30.08
CA LYS A 84 20.22 -8.57 -30.73
C LYS A 84 20.64 -8.23 -32.16
N LYS A 85 19.79 -7.53 -32.92
CA LYS A 85 20.13 -7.06 -34.29
C LYS A 85 21.33 -6.11 -34.26
N LEU A 86 21.32 -5.12 -33.36
CA LEU A 86 22.43 -4.17 -33.21
C LEU A 86 23.71 -4.80 -32.67
N ASP A 87 23.58 -5.75 -31.74
CA ASP A 87 24.70 -6.48 -31.13
C ASP A 87 25.38 -7.41 -32.16
N THR A 88 24.57 -8.13 -32.96
CA THR A 88 25.06 -8.99 -34.06
C THR A 88 25.78 -8.18 -35.12
N ALA A 89 25.29 -6.97 -35.41
CA ALA A 89 25.92 -6.05 -36.33
C ALA A 89 27.18 -5.35 -35.76
N ARG A 90 27.57 -5.65 -34.51
CA ARG A 90 28.70 -5.04 -33.77
C ARG A 90 28.63 -3.50 -33.74
N MET A 91 27.43 -2.95 -33.67
CA MET A 91 27.20 -1.50 -33.76
C MET A 91 27.18 -0.78 -32.40
N ILE A 92 27.31 -1.53 -31.29
CA ILE A 92 27.18 -0.99 -29.92
C ILE A 92 28.56 -0.68 -29.34
N GLU A 93 28.86 0.60 -29.17
CA GLU A 93 30.14 1.07 -28.61
C GLU A 93 30.11 1.25 -27.08
N GLY A 94 30.71 0.31 -26.35
CA GLY A 94 30.94 0.47 -24.90
C GLY A 94 29.67 0.40 -24.03
N ARG A 95 29.84 0.55 -22.71
CA ARG A 95 28.77 0.30 -21.73
C ARG A 95 27.72 1.42 -21.66
N ARG A 96 28.13 2.69 -21.85
CA ARG A 96 27.21 3.85 -21.76
C ARG A 96 26.24 3.92 -22.94
N HIS A 97 26.76 3.81 -24.16
CA HIS A 97 25.91 3.76 -25.37
C HIS A 97 24.93 2.58 -25.34
N ARG A 98 25.36 1.43 -24.82
CA ARG A 98 24.47 0.28 -24.57
C ARG A 98 23.32 0.64 -23.63
N TYR A 99 23.61 1.30 -22.51
CA TYR A 99 22.59 1.77 -21.58
C TYR A 99 21.65 2.77 -22.25
N ASP A 100 22.19 3.75 -22.97
CA ASP A 100 21.40 4.78 -23.65
C ASP A 100 20.46 4.16 -24.68
N ILE A 101 20.92 3.25 -25.55
CA ILE A 101 20.07 2.56 -26.54
C ILE A 101 18.94 1.78 -25.85
N LEU A 102 19.26 0.99 -24.83
CA LEU A 102 18.26 0.20 -24.10
C LEU A 102 17.22 1.10 -23.42
N HIS A 103 17.66 2.25 -22.88
CA HIS A 103 16.77 3.26 -22.33
C HIS A 103 15.84 3.85 -23.41
N HIS A 104 16.36 4.19 -24.59
CA HIS A 104 15.51 4.66 -25.71
C HIS A 104 14.50 3.58 -26.14
N PHE A 105 14.88 2.30 -26.19
CA PHE A 105 13.96 1.22 -26.56
C PHE A 105 12.81 1.08 -25.58
N ALA A 106 13.13 1.06 -24.29
CA ALA A 106 12.12 1.03 -23.23
C ALA A 106 11.21 2.27 -23.29
N ALA A 107 11.79 3.46 -23.52
CA ALA A 107 11.04 4.71 -23.63
C ALA A 107 10.09 4.73 -24.83
N ILE A 108 10.51 4.28 -26.02
CA ILE A 108 9.66 4.21 -27.22
C ILE A 108 8.46 3.30 -26.98
N ARG A 109 8.71 2.06 -26.51
CA ARG A 109 7.64 1.09 -26.24
C ARG A 109 6.67 1.63 -25.20
N SER A 110 7.19 2.21 -24.12
CA SER A 110 6.36 2.78 -23.06
C SER A 110 5.52 3.96 -23.54
N ARG A 111 6.12 4.93 -24.25
CA ARG A 111 5.44 6.13 -24.73
C ARG A 111 4.32 5.81 -25.71
N ILE A 112 4.51 4.80 -26.57
CA ILE A 112 3.48 4.35 -27.50
C ILE A 112 2.31 3.72 -26.73
N ALA A 113 2.59 2.86 -25.76
CA ALA A 113 1.54 2.29 -24.91
C ALA A 113 0.82 3.38 -24.09
N GLU A 114 1.56 4.38 -23.60
CA GLU A 114 1.02 5.55 -22.92
C GLU A 114 0.11 6.39 -23.82
N CYS A 115 0.43 6.55 -25.11
CA CYS A 115 -0.45 7.24 -26.07
C CYS A 115 -1.82 6.56 -26.16
N ILE A 116 -1.86 5.22 -26.19
CA ILE A 116 -3.12 4.45 -26.21
C ILE A 116 -3.89 4.66 -24.91
N MET A 117 -3.20 4.66 -23.76
CA MET A 117 -3.82 4.94 -22.47
C MET A 117 -4.40 6.35 -22.39
N LEU A 118 -3.65 7.36 -22.81
CA LEU A 118 -4.11 8.76 -22.81
C LEU A 118 -5.30 8.94 -23.75
N TRP A 119 -5.31 8.25 -24.89
CA TRP A 119 -6.47 8.23 -25.78
C TRP A 119 -7.70 7.66 -25.06
N ALA A 120 -7.57 6.47 -24.48
CA ALA A 120 -8.66 5.80 -23.76
C ALA A 120 -9.20 6.62 -22.57
N ALA A 121 -8.32 7.39 -21.93
CA ALA A 121 -8.68 8.29 -20.84
C ALA A 121 -9.51 9.49 -21.32
N GLN A 122 -9.26 10.00 -22.53
CA GLN A 122 -10.02 11.11 -23.11
C GLN A 122 -11.31 10.66 -23.78
N THR A 123 -11.27 9.53 -24.48
CA THR A 123 -12.38 8.98 -25.26
C THR A 123 -12.44 7.46 -25.10
N PRO A 124 -13.62 6.90 -24.75
CA PRO A 124 -13.80 5.46 -24.56
C PRO A 124 -13.68 4.73 -25.91
N PHE A 125 -13.25 3.46 -25.85
CA PHE A 125 -13.21 2.60 -27.03
C PHE A 125 -14.58 2.02 -27.37
N SER A 126 -14.81 1.82 -28.67
CA SER A 126 -15.82 0.89 -29.16
C SER A 126 -15.51 -0.56 -28.75
N SER A 127 -16.51 -1.44 -28.84
CA SER A 127 -16.36 -2.87 -28.54
C SER A 127 -15.25 -3.53 -29.39
N GLY A 128 -15.13 -3.15 -30.66
CA GLY A 128 -14.09 -3.63 -31.58
C GLY A 128 -12.68 -3.17 -31.20
N GLU A 129 -12.49 -1.88 -30.92
CA GLU A 129 -11.20 -1.32 -30.50
C GLU A 129 -10.74 -1.90 -29.16
N PHE A 130 -11.68 -2.04 -28.21
CA PHE A 130 -11.42 -2.68 -26.92
C PHE A 130 -10.93 -4.12 -27.11
N ASN A 131 -11.61 -4.90 -27.96
CA ASN A 131 -11.22 -6.28 -28.25
C ASN A 131 -9.83 -6.38 -28.92
N GLN A 132 -9.50 -5.48 -29.86
CA GLN A 132 -8.18 -5.44 -30.49
C GLN A 132 -7.06 -5.24 -29.46
N LEU A 133 -7.26 -4.28 -28.55
CA LEU A 133 -6.31 -3.99 -27.48
C LEU A 133 -6.20 -5.14 -26.46
N LEU A 134 -7.34 -5.70 -26.05
CA LEU A 134 -7.38 -6.84 -25.14
C LEU A 134 -6.68 -8.06 -25.74
N THR A 135 -6.96 -8.39 -27.00
CA THR A 135 -6.32 -9.49 -27.72
C THR A 135 -4.81 -9.27 -27.80
N HIS A 136 -4.35 -8.06 -28.16
CA HIS A 136 -2.92 -7.75 -28.19
C HIS A 136 -2.24 -7.94 -26.82
N LEU A 137 -2.86 -7.46 -25.74
CA LEU A 137 -2.33 -7.60 -24.38
C LEU A 137 -2.28 -9.07 -23.95
N VAL A 138 -3.35 -9.84 -24.19
CA VAL A 138 -3.42 -11.25 -23.85
C VAL A 138 -2.40 -12.04 -24.66
N ASP A 139 -2.35 -11.89 -25.98
CA ASP A 139 -1.36 -12.55 -26.86
C ASP A 139 0.08 -12.28 -26.41
N PHE A 140 0.38 -11.02 -26.04
CA PHE A 140 1.70 -10.65 -25.53
C PHE A 140 2.01 -11.38 -24.22
N GLN A 141 1.07 -11.45 -23.28
CA GLN A 141 1.26 -12.15 -22.01
C GLN A 141 1.33 -13.67 -22.17
N MET A 142 0.62 -14.24 -23.14
CA MET A 142 0.75 -15.66 -23.51
C MET A 142 2.18 -15.98 -23.96
N GLY A 143 2.73 -15.17 -24.87
CA GLY A 143 4.11 -15.37 -25.35
C GLY A 143 5.17 -15.21 -24.25
N VAL A 144 4.97 -14.27 -23.31
CA VAL A 144 5.86 -14.10 -22.15
C VAL A 144 5.77 -15.30 -21.20
N GLY A 145 4.56 -15.81 -20.95
CA GLY A 145 4.34 -16.98 -20.09
C GLY A 145 5.01 -18.25 -20.64
N GLU A 146 4.92 -18.48 -21.95
CA GLU A 146 5.57 -19.63 -22.60
C GLU A 146 7.10 -19.61 -22.49
N ALA A 147 7.70 -18.41 -22.48
CA ALA A 147 9.15 -18.22 -22.36
C ALA A 147 9.66 -18.37 -20.91
N ARG A 148 8.80 -18.20 -19.90
CA ARG A 148 9.16 -18.15 -18.47
C ARG A 148 8.81 -19.43 -17.70
N ARG A 149 8.93 -20.64 -18.28
CA ARG A 149 8.61 -21.91 -17.58
C ARG A 149 9.57 -22.24 -16.41
N CYS A 150 9.62 -21.39 -15.39
CA CYS A 150 10.05 -21.70 -14.03
C CYS A 150 8.78 -21.84 -13.18
N PRO A 151 8.50 -23.02 -12.61
CA PRO A 151 7.27 -23.28 -11.86
C PRO A 151 7.14 -22.50 -10.54
N ASP A 152 8.19 -21.81 -10.09
CA ASP A 152 8.26 -21.17 -8.77
C ASP A 152 8.07 -19.64 -8.78
N ASP A 153 7.97 -19.00 -9.95
CA ASP A 153 7.78 -17.54 -10.02
C ASP A 153 6.28 -17.21 -9.99
N GLU A 154 5.71 -17.16 -8.77
CA GLU A 154 4.32 -16.74 -8.55
C GLU A 154 4.06 -15.28 -8.94
N THR A 155 5.13 -14.50 -9.14
CA THR A 155 5.03 -13.14 -9.64
C THR A 155 4.85 -13.20 -11.14
N ALA A 156 3.75 -12.65 -11.63
CA ALA A 156 3.51 -12.51 -13.06
C ALA A 156 3.72 -11.04 -13.48
N PRO A 157 4.97 -10.51 -13.44
CA PRO A 157 5.20 -9.08 -13.54
C PRO A 157 4.85 -8.61 -14.95
N LEU A 158 3.91 -7.67 -15.00
CA LEU A 158 3.60 -6.89 -16.19
C LEU A 158 4.72 -5.88 -16.45
N ASP A 159 5.20 -5.79 -17.69
CA ASP A 159 6.10 -4.71 -18.07
C ASP A 159 5.37 -3.37 -18.05
N HIS A 160 6.13 -2.28 -17.91
CA HIS A 160 5.58 -0.92 -17.82
C HIS A 160 4.66 -0.57 -19.02
N GLY A 161 4.95 -1.10 -20.22
CA GLY A 161 4.08 -1.00 -21.39
C GLY A 161 2.75 -1.75 -21.24
N SER A 162 2.76 -2.99 -20.75
CA SER A 162 1.51 -3.75 -20.51
C SER A 162 0.62 -3.09 -19.46
N ILE A 163 1.21 -2.46 -18.43
CA ILE A 163 0.42 -1.71 -17.44
C ILE A 163 -0.28 -0.51 -18.10
N HIS A 164 0.35 0.22 -19.02
CA HIS A 164 -0.32 1.27 -19.78
C HIS A 164 -1.51 0.73 -20.59
N LEU A 165 -1.34 -0.42 -21.27
CA LEU A 165 -2.43 -1.03 -22.05
C LEU A 165 -3.57 -1.53 -21.15
N LEU A 166 -3.26 -2.11 -19.98
CA LEU A 166 -4.27 -2.47 -18.98
C LEU A 166 -5.00 -1.24 -18.46
N MET A 167 -4.28 -0.15 -18.16
CA MET A 167 -4.87 1.12 -17.75
C MET A 167 -5.73 1.73 -18.84
N ALA A 168 -5.37 1.56 -20.12
CA ALA A 168 -6.19 2.00 -21.25
C ALA A 168 -7.54 1.27 -21.27
N LEU A 169 -7.54 -0.05 -21.12
CA LEU A 169 -8.77 -0.85 -21.01
C LEU A 169 -9.60 -0.41 -19.81
N LEU A 170 -8.97 -0.25 -18.64
CA LEU A 170 -9.65 0.22 -17.43
C LEU A 170 -10.23 1.62 -17.61
N CYS A 171 -9.52 2.55 -18.25
CA CYS A 171 -10.01 3.92 -18.51
C CYS A 171 -11.19 3.90 -19.49
N SER A 172 -11.14 3.05 -20.51
CA SER A 172 -12.24 2.90 -21.47
C SER A 172 -13.54 2.38 -20.84
N LEU A 173 -13.46 1.62 -19.75
CA LEU A 173 -14.64 1.17 -19.01
C LEU A 173 -15.19 2.25 -18.07
N GLU A 174 -14.43 3.29 -17.74
CA GLU A 174 -14.90 4.31 -16.81
C GLU A 174 -16.05 5.12 -17.43
N PRO A 175 -17.25 5.12 -16.80
CA PRO A 175 -18.41 5.78 -17.38
C PRO A 175 -18.42 7.29 -17.17
N PHE A 176 -17.73 7.78 -16.13
CA PHE A 176 -17.80 9.18 -15.71
C PHE A 176 -16.40 9.81 -15.63
N SER A 177 -16.26 11.02 -16.15
CA SER A 177 -15.01 11.78 -16.21
C SER A 177 -14.48 12.15 -14.83
N THR A 178 -15.40 12.45 -13.89
CA THR A 178 -15.05 12.83 -12.53
C THR A 178 -15.16 11.63 -11.57
N PRO A 179 -14.09 11.30 -10.83
CA PRO A 179 -14.10 10.25 -9.82
C PRO A 179 -15.21 10.44 -8.77
N GLY A 180 -15.90 9.36 -8.40
CA GLY A 180 -16.89 9.34 -7.33
C GLY A 180 -18.18 10.12 -7.60
N ILE A 181 -18.39 10.63 -8.82
CA ILE A 181 -19.67 11.17 -9.26
C ILE A 181 -20.49 10.05 -9.90
N THR A 182 -21.77 9.99 -9.56
CA THR A 182 -22.78 9.19 -10.24
C THR A 182 -23.88 10.14 -10.71
N ALA A 183 -24.16 10.14 -12.00
CA ALA A 183 -25.32 10.82 -12.55
C ALA A 183 -26.47 9.81 -12.61
N ASP A 184 -27.58 10.10 -11.93
CA ASP A 184 -28.77 9.23 -11.96
C ASP A 184 -29.76 9.63 -13.05
N GLN A 185 -29.71 10.88 -13.51
CA GLN A 185 -30.61 11.46 -14.49
C GLN A 185 -29.82 12.15 -15.60
N TYR A 186 -30.44 12.26 -16.79
CA TYR A 186 -29.84 12.94 -17.93
C TYR A 186 -29.38 14.38 -17.62
N SER A 187 -30.13 15.12 -16.79
CA SER A 187 -29.80 16.49 -16.41
C SER A 187 -28.52 16.61 -15.57
N ASP A 188 -28.10 15.52 -14.93
CA ASP A 188 -26.97 15.49 -14.01
C ASP A 188 -25.69 14.95 -14.72
N ALA A 189 -25.82 14.46 -15.95
CA ALA A 189 -24.72 13.87 -16.71
C ALA A 189 -23.97 14.91 -17.54
N ASP A 190 -22.63 14.80 -17.58
CA ASP A 190 -21.79 15.59 -18.48
C ASP A 190 -22.01 15.13 -19.94
N GLU A 191 -22.01 16.07 -20.89
CA GLU A 191 -22.09 15.77 -22.32
C GLU A 191 -20.95 14.85 -22.77
N GLN A 192 -19.76 14.98 -22.17
CA GLN A 192 -18.62 14.11 -22.46
C GLN A 192 -18.79 12.69 -21.92
N ASP A 193 -19.50 12.52 -20.81
CA ASP A 193 -19.80 11.22 -20.23
C ASP A 193 -20.81 10.47 -21.12
N LEU A 194 -21.82 11.19 -21.63
CA LEU A 194 -22.85 10.66 -22.52
C LEU A 194 -22.31 10.15 -23.86
N GLN A 195 -21.08 10.50 -24.25
CA GLN A 195 -20.40 9.92 -25.41
C GLN A 195 -20.01 8.45 -25.22
N HIS A 196 -20.07 7.92 -23.98
CA HIS A 196 -19.78 6.51 -23.72
C HIS A 196 -20.67 5.57 -24.53
N PRO A 197 -20.12 4.59 -25.29
CA PRO A 197 -20.88 3.64 -26.11
C PRO A 197 -22.03 2.94 -25.36
N LEU A 198 -21.79 2.59 -24.09
CA LEU A 198 -22.77 2.13 -23.11
C LEU A 198 -24.15 2.83 -23.14
N TYR A 199 -24.21 4.13 -23.46
CA TYR A 199 -25.46 4.90 -23.42
C TYR A 199 -26.21 4.94 -24.76
N TRP A 200 -25.55 4.66 -25.88
CA TRP A 200 -26.12 4.87 -27.21
C TRP A 200 -26.05 3.64 -28.14
N GLU A 201 -25.01 2.82 -28.04
CA GLU A 201 -24.80 1.63 -28.85
C GLU A 201 -25.64 0.44 -28.33
N LYS A 202 -26.55 -0.08 -29.17
CA LYS A 202 -27.38 -1.24 -28.83
C LYS A 202 -26.51 -2.51 -28.78
N GLY A 203 -26.69 -3.34 -27.75
CA GLY A 203 -25.92 -4.58 -27.57
C GLY A 203 -24.47 -4.38 -27.10
N TYR A 204 -24.05 -3.16 -26.75
CA TYR A 204 -22.71 -2.92 -26.21
C TYR A 204 -22.49 -3.69 -24.89
N ILE A 205 -23.52 -3.78 -24.04
CA ILE A 205 -23.41 -4.45 -22.75
C ILE A 205 -23.21 -5.96 -22.92
N SER A 206 -24.02 -6.59 -23.76
CA SER A 206 -23.89 -8.03 -24.02
C SER A 206 -22.55 -8.34 -24.67
N THR A 207 -22.15 -7.60 -25.71
CA THR A 207 -20.88 -7.81 -26.39
C THR A 207 -19.67 -7.62 -25.47
N MET A 208 -19.64 -6.57 -24.65
CA MET A 208 -18.54 -6.36 -23.69
C MET A 208 -18.54 -7.43 -22.59
N THR A 209 -19.71 -7.83 -22.11
CA THR A 209 -19.81 -8.91 -21.12
C THR A 209 -19.31 -10.22 -21.70
N ASP A 210 -19.69 -10.57 -22.93
CA ASP A 210 -19.20 -11.75 -23.63
C ASP A 210 -17.69 -11.67 -23.83
N LEU A 211 -17.14 -10.54 -24.27
CA LEU A 211 -15.68 -10.35 -24.42
C LEU A 211 -14.92 -10.58 -23.10
N LEU A 212 -15.49 -10.17 -21.97
CA LEU A 212 -14.88 -10.30 -20.65
C LEU A 212 -15.14 -11.66 -19.99
N THR A 213 -16.16 -12.43 -20.41
CA THR A 213 -16.58 -13.69 -19.79
C THR A 213 -16.38 -14.93 -20.67
N SER A 214 -16.15 -14.78 -21.99
CA SER A 214 -15.86 -15.87 -22.95
C SER A 214 -14.61 -16.70 -22.60
N SER A 215 -13.91 -16.34 -21.53
CA SER A 215 -12.87 -17.13 -20.86
C SER A 215 -13.35 -18.50 -20.32
N GLY A 216 -14.65 -18.79 -20.30
CA GLY A 216 -15.21 -20.05 -19.79
C GLY A 216 -15.03 -21.30 -20.69
N ASP A 217 -14.57 -21.15 -21.94
CA ASP A 217 -14.44 -22.26 -22.88
C ASP A 217 -13.20 -23.15 -22.63
N SER A 218 -13.28 -24.42 -23.03
CA SER A 218 -12.30 -25.50 -22.74
C SER A 218 -10.85 -25.22 -23.18
N LYS A 219 -10.60 -24.19 -23.99
CA LYS A 219 -9.27 -23.71 -24.40
C LYS A 219 -8.51 -22.96 -23.30
N HIS A 220 -9.20 -22.49 -22.24
CA HIS A 220 -8.68 -21.49 -21.29
C HIS A 220 -8.30 -22.04 -19.91
N LYS A 221 -8.38 -23.34 -19.67
CA LYS A 221 -7.84 -24.00 -18.47
C LYS A 221 -6.30 -23.85 -18.30
N ASN A 222 -5.61 -23.34 -19.33
CA ASN A 222 -4.16 -23.21 -19.39
C ASN A 222 -3.68 -21.74 -19.46
N TYR A 223 -4.53 -20.76 -19.13
CA TYR A 223 -4.06 -19.37 -19.14
C TYR A 223 -2.95 -19.14 -18.10
N PRO A 224 -1.91 -18.35 -18.44
CA PRO A 224 -0.97 -17.83 -17.45
C PRO A 224 -1.71 -17.06 -16.37
N LEU A 225 -1.20 -17.12 -15.15
CA LEU A 225 -1.77 -16.47 -13.95
C LEU A 225 -2.01 -14.96 -14.15
N ALA A 226 -1.18 -14.28 -14.96
CA ALA A 226 -1.37 -12.88 -15.32
C ALA A 226 -2.64 -12.63 -16.16
N VAL A 227 -2.93 -13.50 -17.13
CA VAL A 227 -4.08 -13.34 -18.03
C VAL A 227 -5.38 -13.49 -17.25
N GLU A 228 -5.45 -14.49 -16.36
CA GLU A 228 -6.57 -14.66 -15.44
C GLU A 228 -6.81 -13.40 -14.59
N GLY A 229 -5.74 -12.84 -14.02
CA GLY A 229 -5.82 -11.59 -13.25
C GLY A 229 -6.25 -10.37 -14.09
N ILE A 230 -5.85 -10.29 -15.37
CA ILE A 230 -6.25 -9.21 -16.28
C ILE A 230 -7.77 -9.27 -16.50
N TYR A 231 -8.30 -10.44 -16.88
CA TYR A 231 -9.74 -10.61 -17.07
C TYR A 231 -10.50 -10.30 -15.78
N GLY A 232 -10.05 -10.82 -14.63
CA GLY A 232 -10.68 -10.53 -13.35
C GLY A 232 -10.70 -9.04 -13.00
N LEU A 233 -9.63 -8.28 -13.24
CA LEU A 233 -9.64 -6.82 -13.00
C LEU A 233 -10.60 -6.08 -13.93
N LEU A 234 -10.67 -6.47 -15.20
CA LEU A 234 -11.59 -5.88 -16.16
C LEU A 234 -13.06 -6.23 -15.83
N GLN A 235 -13.33 -7.44 -15.34
CA GLN A 235 -14.64 -7.85 -14.85
C GLN A 235 -15.08 -7.06 -13.62
N ILE A 236 -14.17 -6.81 -12.66
CA ILE A 236 -14.44 -5.93 -11.51
C ILE A 236 -14.79 -4.51 -12.00
N ALA A 237 -13.97 -3.94 -12.88
CA ALA A 237 -14.21 -2.61 -13.43
C ALA A 237 -15.54 -2.53 -14.20
N TRP A 238 -15.88 -3.59 -14.95
CA TRP A 238 -17.13 -3.68 -15.69
C TRP A 238 -18.35 -3.79 -14.78
N GLY A 239 -18.30 -4.63 -13.74
CA GLY A 239 -19.37 -4.72 -12.72
C GLY A 239 -19.62 -3.37 -12.05
N ILE A 240 -18.56 -2.65 -11.66
CA ILE A 240 -18.64 -1.27 -11.13
C ILE A 240 -19.33 -0.33 -12.13
N THR A 241 -18.96 -0.42 -13.40
CA THR A 241 -19.53 0.40 -14.47
C THR A 241 -21.02 0.13 -14.63
N LEU A 242 -21.43 -1.14 -14.64
CA LEU A 242 -22.83 -1.54 -14.76
C LEU A 242 -23.69 -1.04 -13.59
N ARG A 243 -23.18 -1.17 -12.36
CA ARG A 243 -23.84 -0.71 -11.13
C ARG A 243 -24.00 0.81 -11.10
N ARG A 244 -22.91 1.55 -11.32
CA ARG A 244 -22.89 3.03 -11.27
C ARG A 244 -23.74 3.69 -12.35
N THR A 245 -23.97 3.00 -13.46
CA THR A 245 -24.74 3.54 -14.59
C THR A 245 -26.18 3.01 -14.66
N ALA A 246 -26.57 2.09 -13.77
CA ALA A 246 -27.87 1.43 -13.84
C ALA A 246 -29.05 2.42 -13.89
N HIS A 247 -29.03 3.44 -13.04
CA HIS A 247 -30.07 4.47 -12.98
C HIS A 247 -30.10 5.35 -14.22
N LEU A 248 -28.96 5.90 -14.64
CA LEU A 248 -28.88 6.73 -15.85
C LEU A 248 -29.32 5.97 -17.10
N ARG A 249 -28.86 4.72 -17.26
CA ARG A 249 -29.27 3.87 -18.37
C ARG A 249 -30.78 3.62 -18.35
N ALA A 250 -31.38 3.38 -17.19
CA ALA A 250 -32.83 3.24 -17.07
C ALA A 250 -33.56 4.54 -17.42
N ASP A 251 -33.05 5.71 -17.01
CA ASP A 251 -33.63 7.01 -17.35
C ASP A 251 -33.60 7.28 -18.87
N LEU A 252 -32.43 7.08 -19.50
CA LEU A 252 -32.25 7.25 -20.95
C LEU A 252 -33.15 6.30 -21.76
N ARG A 253 -33.32 5.04 -21.32
CA ARG A 253 -34.24 4.09 -21.95
C ARG A 253 -35.69 4.57 -21.87
N ARG A 254 -36.13 5.05 -20.71
CA ARG A 254 -37.50 5.60 -20.54
C ARG A 254 -37.76 6.78 -21.48
N ARG A 255 -36.76 7.67 -21.65
CA ARG A 255 -36.86 8.82 -22.57
C ARG A 255 -36.90 8.39 -24.03
N ARG A 256 -36.10 7.39 -24.42
CA ARG A 256 -36.06 6.86 -25.80
C ARG A 256 -37.32 6.05 -26.15
N GLY A 257 -37.88 5.32 -25.20
CA GLY A 257 -39.08 4.50 -25.36
C GLY A 257 -40.41 5.27 -25.48
N GLY A 258 -40.38 6.60 -25.35
CA GLY A 258 -41.58 7.43 -25.53
C GLY A 258 -42.03 7.62 -26.98
N ASP A 259 -41.14 7.40 -27.97
CA ASP A 259 -41.38 7.76 -29.38
C ASP A 259 -41.49 6.55 -30.34
N SER A 260 -41.25 5.33 -29.89
CA SER A 260 -41.37 4.13 -30.72
C SER A 260 -41.90 2.96 -29.89
N GLY A 261 -43.04 2.40 -30.27
CA GLY A 261 -43.72 1.28 -29.61
C GLY A 261 -42.98 -0.08 -29.69
N ASP A 262 -41.66 -0.06 -29.58
CA ASP A 262 -40.81 -1.24 -29.43
C ASP A 262 -40.69 -1.55 -27.93
N THR A 263 -41.67 -2.29 -27.41
CA THR A 263 -41.73 -2.77 -26.01
C THR A 263 -40.86 -4.01 -25.78
N GLY A 264 -39.90 -4.29 -26.67
CA GLY A 264 -38.87 -5.28 -26.44
C GLY A 264 -38.04 -4.89 -25.24
N ILE A 265 -38.32 -5.49 -24.08
CA ILE A 265 -37.35 -5.60 -22.99
C ILE A 265 -36.11 -6.21 -23.65
N ASP A 266 -35.04 -5.42 -23.79
CA ASP A 266 -33.76 -5.89 -24.32
C ASP A 266 -33.17 -6.85 -23.28
N ALA A 267 -33.64 -8.09 -23.27
CA ALA A 267 -33.29 -9.13 -22.30
C ALA A 267 -31.79 -9.50 -22.36
N GLY A 268 -31.07 -9.02 -23.38
CA GLY A 268 -29.61 -9.14 -23.50
C GLY A 268 -28.81 -8.14 -22.65
N ASP A 269 -29.44 -7.14 -22.03
CA ASP A 269 -28.78 -6.12 -21.21
C ASP A 269 -28.81 -6.42 -19.69
N SER A 270 -29.45 -7.52 -19.27
CA SER A 270 -29.49 -7.93 -17.86
C SER A 270 -28.29 -8.83 -17.53
N VAL A 271 -27.22 -8.21 -17.05
CA VAL A 271 -26.03 -8.88 -16.52
C VAL A 271 -26.15 -8.95 -15.00
N ASP A 272 -25.92 -10.13 -14.42
CA ASP A 272 -25.76 -10.27 -12.98
C ASP A 272 -24.38 -9.73 -12.59
N ASP A 273 -24.34 -8.45 -12.19
CA ASP A 273 -23.12 -7.77 -11.81
C ASP A 273 -22.56 -8.28 -10.48
N ASP A 274 -23.38 -8.85 -9.60
CA ASP A 274 -22.94 -9.47 -8.34
C ASP A 274 -22.22 -10.81 -8.60
N GLU A 275 -22.76 -11.68 -9.46
CA GLU A 275 -22.09 -12.93 -9.83
C GLU A 275 -20.78 -12.66 -10.59
N LEU A 276 -20.79 -11.68 -11.50
CA LEU A 276 -19.62 -11.26 -12.26
C LEU A 276 -18.48 -10.81 -11.33
N VAL A 277 -18.76 -9.89 -10.40
CA VAL A 277 -17.76 -9.39 -9.45
C VAL A 277 -17.33 -10.48 -8.49
N THR A 278 -18.24 -11.36 -8.06
CA THR A 278 -17.89 -12.48 -7.16
C THR A 278 -16.92 -13.46 -7.83
N THR A 279 -17.15 -13.80 -9.10
CA THR A 279 -16.25 -14.67 -9.88
C THR A 279 -14.89 -14.00 -10.06
N ALA A 280 -14.88 -12.70 -10.36
CA ALA A 280 -13.67 -11.92 -10.54
C ALA A 280 -12.85 -11.76 -9.23
N LEU A 281 -13.50 -11.57 -8.08
CA LEU A 281 -12.83 -11.49 -6.77
C LEU A 281 -12.22 -12.83 -6.34
N ARG A 282 -12.76 -13.96 -6.81
CA ARG A 282 -12.20 -15.30 -6.60
C ARG A 282 -11.07 -15.65 -7.57
N SER A 283 -10.84 -14.83 -8.60
CA SER A 283 -9.71 -14.96 -9.52
C SER A 283 -8.44 -14.30 -8.96
N ARG A 284 -7.34 -14.35 -9.73
CA ARG A 284 -6.10 -13.62 -9.39
C ARG A 284 -6.13 -12.10 -9.60
N ALA A 285 -7.31 -11.48 -9.77
CA ALA A 285 -7.46 -10.05 -10.02
C ALA A 285 -6.74 -9.17 -8.99
N LEU A 286 -7.08 -9.34 -7.70
CA LEU A 286 -6.51 -8.55 -6.61
C LEU A 286 -5.01 -8.83 -6.42
N PHE A 287 -4.58 -10.08 -6.63
CA PHE A 287 -3.17 -10.45 -6.59
C PHE A 287 -2.37 -9.79 -7.71
N LEU A 288 -2.88 -9.79 -8.95
CA LEU A 288 -2.25 -9.09 -10.08
C LEU A 288 -2.13 -7.59 -9.79
N LEU A 289 -3.19 -6.98 -9.27
CA LEU A 289 -3.19 -5.57 -8.88
C LEU A 289 -2.13 -5.28 -7.82
N PHE A 290 -2.08 -6.10 -6.76
CA PHE A 290 -1.13 -5.95 -5.66
C PHE A 290 0.32 -6.18 -6.09
N ALA A 291 0.60 -7.32 -6.74
CA ALA A 291 1.96 -7.76 -7.04
C ALA A 291 2.55 -7.05 -8.26
N SER A 292 1.76 -6.86 -9.33
CA SER A 292 2.27 -6.37 -10.61
C SER A 292 2.03 -4.89 -10.81
N VAL A 293 0.79 -4.41 -10.64
CA VAL A 293 0.45 -3.00 -10.92
C VAL A 293 1.00 -2.09 -9.82
N LEU A 294 0.59 -2.31 -8.56
CA LEU A 294 1.07 -1.56 -7.41
C LEU A 294 2.54 -1.86 -7.08
N GLY A 295 3.08 -2.96 -7.59
CA GLY A 295 4.48 -3.33 -7.45
C GLY A 295 5.43 -2.81 -8.50
N ALA A 296 4.92 -2.15 -9.54
CA ALA A 296 5.77 -1.53 -10.53
C ALA A 296 6.56 -0.36 -9.92
N SER A 297 7.86 -0.29 -10.22
CA SER A 297 8.77 0.77 -9.78
C SER A 297 8.29 2.18 -10.11
N HIS A 298 7.57 2.34 -11.22
CA HIS A 298 7.09 3.62 -11.73
C HIS A 298 5.70 3.99 -11.23
N PHE A 299 5.00 3.11 -10.51
CA PHE A 299 3.59 3.31 -10.15
C PHE A 299 3.34 4.62 -9.40
N GLN A 300 4.18 4.93 -8.42
CA GLN A 300 4.04 6.14 -7.58
C GLN A 300 4.24 7.45 -8.36
N GLN A 301 4.96 7.40 -9.50
CA GLN A 301 5.23 8.57 -10.35
C GLN A 301 4.06 8.83 -11.31
N GLU A 302 3.33 7.78 -11.69
CA GLU A 302 2.24 7.84 -12.66
C GLU A 302 0.90 8.23 -12.01
N SER A 303 0.66 9.54 -11.92
CA SER A 303 -0.52 10.05 -11.21
C SER A 303 -1.87 9.58 -11.78
N MET A 304 -1.94 9.25 -13.08
CA MET A 304 -3.14 8.69 -13.72
C MET A 304 -3.40 7.26 -13.22
N TRP A 305 -2.35 6.45 -13.07
CA TRP A 305 -2.45 5.09 -12.55
C TRP A 305 -2.91 5.08 -11.10
N VAL A 306 -2.29 5.93 -10.28
CA VAL A 306 -2.66 6.09 -8.86
C VAL A 306 -4.14 6.44 -8.73
N ARG A 307 -4.64 7.41 -9.50
CA ARG A 307 -6.06 7.79 -9.47
C ARG A 307 -6.97 6.68 -9.99
N ARG A 308 -6.59 6.00 -11.09
CA ARG A 308 -7.41 4.92 -11.65
C ARG A 308 -7.55 3.76 -10.66
N VAL A 309 -6.46 3.34 -10.04
CA VAL A 309 -6.47 2.25 -9.05
C VAL A 309 -7.19 2.66 -7.77
N HIS A 310 -6.99 3.89 -7.30
CA HIS A 310 -7.76 4.45 -6.18
C HIS A 310 -9.27 4.38 -6.45
N ASN A 311 -9.71 4.84 -7.63
CA ASN A 311 -11.11 4.79 -8.02
C ASN A 311 -11.63 3.35 -8.09
N LEU A 312 -10.88 2.45 -8.73
CA LEU A 312 -11.26 1.05 -8.85
C LEU A 312 -11.50 0.40 -7.47
N LEU A 313 -10.57 0.61 -6.53
CA LEU A 313 -10.67 0.05 -5.18
C LEU A 313 -11.78 0.69 -4.36
N THR A 314 -11.91 2.01 -4.39
CA THR A 314 -12.94 2.70 -3.61
C THR A 314 -14.34 2.44 -4.16
N GLU A 315 -14.52 2.43 -5.48
CA GLU A 315 -15.79 2.08 -6.10
C GLU A 315 -16.16 0.61 -5.88
N LEU A 316 -15.19 -0.31 -5.82
CA LEU A 316 -15.46 -1.70 -5.40
C LEU A 316 -16.05 -1.74 -3.98
N LEU A 317 -15.44 -1.02 -3.03
CA LEU A 317 -15.88 -1.00 -1.63
C LEU A 317 -17.25 -0.34 -1.44
N ILE A 318 -17.58 0.66 -2.27
CA ILE A 318 -18.85 1.40 -2.19
C ILE A 318 -19.99 0.62 -2.86
N ASN A 319 -19.76 0.09 -4.06
CA ASN A 319 -20.80 -0.51 -4.88
C ASN A 319 -21.01 -2.01 -4.60
N PHE A 320 -20.00 -2.72 -4.11
CA PHE A 320 -20.06 -4.17 -3.83
C PHE A 320 -19.59 -4.54 -2.41
N PRO A 321 -20.11 -3.89 -1.34
CA PRO A 321 -19.70 -4.19 0.03
C PRO A 321 -20.05 -5.62 0.46
N GLN A 322 -21.11 -6.23 -0.11
CA GLN A 322 -21.49 -7.62 0.19
C GLN A 322 -20.51 -8.62 -0.42
N ASN A 323 -20.08 -8.43 -1.68
CA ASN A 323 -19.13 -9.32 -2.34
C ASN A 323 -17.76 -9.28 -1.64
N VAL A 324 -17.34 -8.10 -1.17
CA VAL A 324 -16.11 -7.94 -0.36
C VAL A 324 -16.25 -8.64 0.99
N ARG A 325 -17.43 -8.58 1.63
CA ARG A 325 -17.72 -9.35 2.85
C ARG A 325 -17.69 -10.86 2.58
N GLU A 326 -18.27 -11.32 1.47
CA GLU A 326 -18.26 -12.73 1.08
C GLU A 326 -16.85 -13.24 0.76
N LEU A 327 -15.99 -12.42 0.14
CA LEU A 327 -14.58 -12.74 -0.08
C LEU A 327 -13.89 -13.08 1.24
N ARG A 328 -14.06 -12.23 2.26
CA ARG A 328 -13.50 -12.48 3.60
C ARG A 328 -14.05 -13.76 4.22
N LEU A 329 -15.38 -13.95 4.19
CA LEU A 329 -16.01 -15.16 4.74
C LEU A 329 -15.55 -16.43 4.01
N TRP A 330 -15.28 -16.31 2.71
CA TRP A 330 -14.76 -17.39 1.90
C TRP A 330 -13.31 -17.73 2.29
N ASP A 331 -12.44 -16.73 2.48
CA ASP A 331 -11.07 -16.94 2.99
C ASP A 331 -11.11 -17.65 4.37
N GLU A 332 -11.93 -17.17 5.30
CA GLU A 332 -12.14 -17.80 6.61
C GLU A 332 -12.67 -19.24 6.48
N SER A 333 -13.50 -19.53 5.47
CA SER A 333 -13.99 -20.90 5.20
C SER A 333 -12.90 -21.80 4.61
N MET A 334 -11.97 -21.24 3.85
CA MET A 334 -10.92 -21.98 3.16
C MET A 334 -9.81 -22.36 4.14
N VAL A 335 -9.41 -21.42 5.00
CA VAL A 335 -8.51 -21.69 6.14
C VAL A 335 -9.07 -22.82 7.00
N ARG A 336 -10.38 -22.79 7.31
CA ARG A 336 -11.03 -23.85 8.11
C ARG A 336 -11.09 -25.21 7.43
N ARG A 337 -11.30 -25.26 6.10
CA ARG A 337 -11.48 -26.52 5.36
C ARG A 337 -10.17 -27.14 4.89
N MET A 338 -9.23 -26.31 4.44
CA MET A 338 -8.02 -26.73 3.74
C MET A 338 -6.74 -26.42 4.51
N GLY A 339 -6.80 -25.61 5.58
CA GLY A 339 -5.62 -25.14 6.30
C GLY A 339 -4.76 -24.16 5.49
N VAL A 340 -5.22 -23.74 4.32
CA VAL A 340 -4.53 -22.79 3.42
C VAL A 340 -5.34 -21.51 3.39
N ASP A 341 -4.66 -20.38 3.65
CA ASP A 341 -5.25 -19.06 3.45
C ASP A 341 -5.12 -18.66 1.98
N PRO A 342 -6.24 -18.53 1.24
CA PRO A 342 -6.21 -18.00 -0.12
C PRO A 342 -5.87 -16.50 -0.14
N GLY A 343 -6.02 -15.81 0.99
CA GLY A 343 -5.52 -14.44 1.20
C GLY A 343 -6.21 -13.38 0.35
N GLY A 344 -7.39 -13.61 -0.24
CA GLY A 344 -8.03 -12.65 -1.15
C GLY A 344 -8.33 -11.30 -0.47
N PHE A 345 -8.93 -11.33 0.71
CA PHE A 345 -9.21 -10.16 1.53
C PHE A 345 -7.94 -9.56 2.14
N ALA A 346 -6.98 -10.38 2.56
CA ALA A 346 -5.68 -9.89 3.05
C ALA A 346 -4.90 -9.16 1.94
N VAL A 347 -4.95 -9.66 0.70
CA VAL A 347 -4.38 -9.02 -0.50
C VAL A 347 -5.12 -7.72 -0.83
N LEU A 348 -6.44 -7.63 -0.65
CA LEU A 348 -7.17 -6.36 -0.77
C LEU A 348 -6.66 -5.32 0.23
N LEU A 349 -6.51 -5.70 1.51
CA LEU A 349 -5.93 -4.82 2.52
C LEU A 349 -4.47 -4.46 2.20
N GLY A 350 -3.69 -5.42 1.69
CA GLY A 350 -2.33 -5.20 1.19
C GLY A 350 -2.27 -4.23 0.01
N ALA A 351 -3.23 -4.29 -0.90
CA ALA A 351 -3.36 -3.35 -2.03
C ALA A 351 -3.66 -1.93 -1.54
N LEU A 352 -4.57 -1.77 -0.57
CA LEU A 352 -4.83 -0.48 0.08
C LEU A 352 -3.56 0.04 0.79
N CYS A 353 -2.83 -0.82 1.52
CA CYS A 353 -1.57 -0.45 2.15
C CYS A 353 -0.56 0.06 1.13
N ARG A 354 -0.32 -0.70 0.06
CA ARG A 354 0.68 -0.37 -0.96
C ARG A 354 0.32 0.87 -1.75
N LEU A 355 -0.97 1.14 -1.94
CA LEU A 355 -1.45 2.36 -2.58
C LEU A 355 -1.20 3.59 -1.69
N TYR A 356 -1.52 3.55 -0.39
CA TYR A 356 -1.49 4.76 0.45
C TYR A 356 -0.24 4.94 1.31
N ASP A 357 0.57 3.91 1.58
CA ASP A 357 1.77 4.01 2.42
C ASP A 357 2.96 4.67 1.68
N VAL A 358 2.75 5.90 1.22
CA VAL A 358 3.73 6.73 0.53
C VAL A 358 3.90 8.03 1.32
N PRO A 359 4.66 8.01 2.43
CA PRO A 359 4.83 9.17 3.29
C PRO A 359 5.41 10.36 2.51
N GLY A 360 4.86 11.55 2.72
CA GLY A 360 5.29 12.78 2.04
C GLY A 360 4.69 12.99 0.65
N SER A 361 3.94 12.03 0.09
CA SER A 361 3.24 12.23 -1.18
C SER A 361 1.89 12.95 -0.97
N PRO A 362 1.70 14.18 -1.50
CA PRO A 362 0.44 14.91 -1.32
C PRO A 362 -0.73 14.27 -2.05
N LEU A 363 -0.47 13.55 -3.16
CA LEU A 363 -1.51 12.85 -3.90
C LEU A 363 -2.10 11.71 -3.07
N HIS A 364 -1.24 10.81 -2.57
CA HIS A 364 -1.69 9.64 -1.80
C HIS A 364 -2.32 10.06 -0.47
N ALA A 365 -1.75 11.06 0.21
CA ALA A 365 -2.31 11.60 1.45
C ALA A 365 -3.70 12.24 1.25
N ARG A 366 -3.96 12.85 0.09
CA ARG A 366 -5.28 13.40 -0.24
C ARG A 366 -6.28 12.29 -0.55
N LEU A 367 -5.89 11.31 -1.34
CA LEU A 367 -6.75 10.18 -1.69
C LEU A 367 -7.11 9.32 -0.47
N SER A 368 -6.20 9.19 0.51
CA SER A 368 -6.49 8.46 1.75
C SER A 368 -7.50 9.16 2.67
N LEU A 369 -7.73 10.48 2.51
CA LEU A 369 -8.71 11.21 3.31
C LEU A 369 -10.14 10.71 3.10
N GLU A 370 -10.44 10.11 1.96
CA GLU A 370 -11.76 9.60 1.65
C GLU A 370 -12.20 8.42 2.54
N PHE A 371 -11.26 7.77 3.22
CA PHE A 371 -11.54 6.71 4.20
C PHE A 371 -11.87 7.24 5.60
N TRP A 372 -11.77 8.55 5.82
CA TRP A 372 -12.01 9.18 7.12
C TRP A 372 -13.31 10.00 7.11
N TRP A 373 -14.00 10.02 8.25
CA TRP A 373 -15.29 10.69 8.40
C TRP A 373 -15.43 11.42 9.75
N PRO A 374 -15.84 12.71 9.77
CA PRO A 374 -15.87 13.64 8.63
C PRO A 374 -14.46 14.14 8.31
N ALA A 375 -14.01 14.01 7.06
CA ALA A 375 -12.70 14.53 6.63
C ALA A 375 -12.74 16.00 6.14
N GLY A 376 -13.93 16.57 5.96
CA GLY A 376 -14.14 17.86 5.29
C GLY A 376 -14.16 17.73 3.76
N GLU A 377 -14.09 18.86 3.05
CA GLU A 377 -13.97 18.87 1.59
C GLU A 377 -12.60 18.31 1.16
N THR A 378 -12.61 17.18 0.46
CA THR A 378 -11.44 16.52 -0.13
C THR A 378 -11.23 16.93 -1.60
N ARG A 379 -12.22 17.59 -2.22
CA ARG A 379 -12.16 18.11 -3.60
C ARG A 379 -11.48 19.47 -3.68
N ILE A 380 -10.52 19.61 -4.60
CA ILE A 380 -10.00 20.92 -5.02
C ILE A 380 -10.84 21.39 -6.19
N ASN A 381 -11.79 22.30 -5.95
CA ASN A 381 -12.32 23.11 -7.03
C ASN A 381 -11.18 24.05 -7.47
N ALA A 382 -10.64 23.87 -8.68
CA ALA A 382 -9.66 24.78 -9.26
C ALA A 382 -10.15 26.24 -9.31
N THR A 383 -11.46 26.47 -9.17
CA THR A 383 -12.12 27.77 -9.09
C THR A 383 -12.28 28.34 -7.67
N ALA A 384 -12.15 27.52 -6.61
CA ALA A 384 -12.38 27.97 -5.22
C ALA A 384 -11.19 28.75 -4.62
N ASN A 385 -9.98 28.60 -5.19
CA ASN A 385 -8.81 29.38 -4.76
C ASN A 385 -8.86 30.86 -5.20
N ALA A 386 -9.82 31.26 -6.03
CA ALA A 386 -10.00 32.67 -6.41
C ALA A 386 -10.99 33.43 -5.50
N THR A 387 -11.90 32.75 -4.81
CA THR A 387 -12.96 33.39 -4.01
C THR A 387 -12.65 33.44 -2.52
N ALA A 388 -11.81 32.55 -1.99
CA ALA A 388 -11.42 32.56 -0.57
C ALA A 388 -10.40 33.66 -0.20
N ALA A 389 -9.74 34.29 -1.18
CA ALA A 389 -8.71 35.31 -0.94
C ALA A 389 -9.23 36.77 -0.95
N ASN A 390 -10.49 37.03 -1.34
CA ASN A 390 -11.01 38.39 -1.55
C ASN A 390 -12.33 38.68 -0.80
N VAL A 391 -12.39 38.38 0.50
CA VAL A 391 -13.47 38.91 1.37
C VAL A 391 -13.12 40.27 1.99
N ALA A 392 -11.99 40.88 1.59
CA ALA A 392 -11.65 42.25 1.96
C ALA A 392 -11.81 43.20 0.76
N GLY A 393 -13.05 43.65 0.55
CA GLY A 393 -13.40 44.93 -0.09
C GLY A 393 -12.88 45.22 -1.50
N ALA A 394 -13.67 44.90 -2.53
CA ALA A 394 -13.69 45.66 -3.79
C ALA A 394 -14.98 45.37 -4.57
N GLN A 395 -15.51 46.41 -5.22
CA GLN A 395 -16.77 46.41 -5.98
C GLN A 395 -16.75 45.41 -7.15
N VAL A 396 -17.85 44.67 -7.27
CA VAL A 396 -18.14 43.71 -8.36
C VAL A 396 -18.25 44.45 -9.70
N PRO A 397 -17.50 44.06 -10.76
CA PRO A 397 -17.84 44.44 -12.13
C PRO A 397 -18.93 43.50 -12.66
N GLN A 398 -19.99 44.09 -13.22
CA GLN A 398 -21.02 43.36 -13.95
C GLN A 398 -20.42 42.68 -15.19
N MET A 399 -20.49 41.35 -15.26
CA MET A 399 -20.52 40.60 -16.51
C MET A 399 -21.67 39.61 -16.48
N SER A 400 -22.50 39.69 -17.51
CA SER A 400 -23.64 38.83 -17.79
C SER A 400 -23.19 37.50 -18.36
N GLU A 401 -23.60 36.37 -17.75
CA GLU A 401 -23.88 35.13 -18.47
C GLU A 401 -24.66 34.12 -17.58
N GLY A 402 -25.97 34.03 -17.84
CA GLY A 402 -26.76 32.79 -18.00
C GLY A 402 -26.87 31.70 -16.93
N GLY A 403 -26.02 31.61 -15.90
CA GLY A 403 -26.08 30.56 -14.88
C GLY A 403 -26.56 31.09 -13.53
N SER A 404 -27.68 30.60 -13.02
CA SER A 404 -28.17 30.98 -11.68
C SER A 404 -27.12 30.61 -10.62
N ALA A 405 -26.59 31.59 -9.90
CA ALA A 405 -25.67 31.36 -8.76
C ALA A 405 -26.26 30.40 -7.71
N ALA A 406 -27.60 30.30 -7.63
CA ALA A 406 -28.28 29.33 -6.80
C ALA A 406 -28.13 27.88 -7.31
N ALA A 407 -28.02 27.67 -8.61
CA ALA A 407 -27.75 26.35 -9.19
C ALA A 407 -26.32 25.88 -8.89
N ALA A 408 -25.33 26.79 -8.95
CA ALA A 408 -23.95 26.49 -8.57
C ALA A 408 -23.81 26.18 -7.08
N LEU A 409 -24.50 26.94 -6.22
CA LEU A 409 -24.55 26.66 -4.78
C LEU A 409 -25.23 25.32 -4.49
N ASN A 410 -26.39 25.04 -5.09
CA ASN A 410 -27.09 23.78 -4.93
C ASN A 410 -26.27 22.58 -5.45
N ALA A 411 -25.53 22.74 -6.56
CA ALA A 411 -24.61 21.74 -7.06
C ALA A 411 -23.44 21.49 -6.08
N SER A 412 -22.92 22.55 -5.45
CA SER A 412 -21.91 22.44 -4.39
C SER A 412 -22.44 21.72 -3.14
N PHE A 413 -23.67 22.02 -2.71
CA PHE A 413 -24.32 21.34 -1.59
C PHE A 413 -24.53 19.85 -1.89
N ARG A 414 -25.06 19.51 -3.08
CA ARG A 414 -25.23 18.12 -3.52
C ARG A 414 -23.90 17.37 -3.63
N ALA A 415 -22.87 18.02 -4.20
CA ALA A 415 -21.53 17.44 -4.28
C ALA A 415 -20.97 17.14 -2.89
N GLY A 416 -21.16 18.04 -1.92
CA GLY A 416 -20.81 17.82 -0.53
C GLY A 416 -21.59 16.68 0.12
N GLU A 417 -22.89 16.54 -0.14
CA GLU A 417 -23.70 15.41 0.35
C GLU A 417 -23.27 14.05 -0.21
N VAL A 418 -22.95 13.98 -1.50
CA VAL A 418 -22.45 12.75 -2.17
C VAL A 418 -21.06 12.38 -1.68
N GLU A 419 -20.17 13.37 -1.55
CA GLU A 419 -18.84 13.15 -0.98
C GLU A 419 -18.94 12.64 0.46
N ASN A 420 -19.89 13.19 1.21
CA ASN A 420 -20.15 12.78 2.58
C ASN A 420 -20.67 11.34 2.69
N SER A 421 -21.61 10.93 1.83
CA SER A 421 -22.13 9.57 1.83
C SER A 421 -21.05 8.55 1.44
N ARG A 422 -20.21 8.89 0.45
CA ARG A 422 -19.05 8.09 0.04
C ARG A 422 -18.04 7.92 1.19
N GLN A 423 -17.65 9.01 1.83
CA GLN A 423 -16.75 8.96 2.99
C GLN A 423 -17.34 8.11 4.13
N ALA A 424 -18.64 8.22 4.40
CA ALA A 424 -19.30 7.42 5.42
C ALA A 424 -19.26 5.91 5.12
N ILE A 425 -19.42 5.49 3.85
CA ILE A 425 -19.35 4.08 3.44
C ILE A 425 -17.92 3.55 3.54
N LEU A 426 -16.93 4.29 3.05
CA LEU A 426 -15.52 3.91 3.13
C LEU A 426 -15.04 3.86 4.59
N PHE A 427 -15.44 4.83 5.41
CA PHE A 427 -15.19 4.80 6.86
C PHE A 427 -15.87 3.60 7.53
N ARG A 428 -17.12 3.27 7.13
CA ARG A 428 -17.81 2.05 7.63
C ARG A 428 -17.05 0.78 7.24
N PHE A 429 -16.39 0.72 6.08
CA PHE A 429 -15.50 -0.38 5.74
C PHE A 429 -14.31 -0.48 6.70
N VAL A 430 -13.62 0.64 6.97
CA VAL A 430 -12.50 0.68 7.95
C VAL A 430 -12.96 0.28 9.35
N TYR A 431 -14.11 0.80 9.79
CA TYR A 431 -14.68 0.48 11.10
C TYR A 431 -15.13 -0.98 11.18
N SER A 432 -15.86 -1.49 10.18
CA SER A 432 -16.33 -2.88 10.21
C SER A 432 -15.18 -3.86 10.12
N THR A 433 -14.11 -3.59 9.35
CA THR A 433 -12.92 -4.45 9.31
C THR A 433 -12.28 -4.60 10.69
N SER A 434 -12.36 -3.56 11.54
CA SER A 434 -11.89 -3.59 12.93
C SER A 434 -12.60 -4.66 13.77
N GLU A 435 -13.90 -4.91 13.53
CA GLU A 435 -14.68 -5.89 14.29
C GLU A 435 -14.25 -7.33 14.02
N PHE A 436 -13.44 -7.59 12.99
CA PHE A 436 -13.03 -8.94 12.61
C PHE A 436 -11.52 -9.15 12.71
N ALA A 437 -10.77 -8.14 13.15
CA ALA A 437 -9.32 -8.19 13.29
C ALA A 437 -8.88 -8.94 14.57
N SER A 438 -9.50 -10.08 14.87
CA SER A 438 -9.17 -10.94 16.01
C SER A 438 -8.15 -12.03 15.67
N SER A 439 -7.95 -12.33 14.38
CA SER A 439 -6.95 -13.26 13.85
C SER A 439 -5.72 -12.51 13.35
N PRO A 440 -4.49 -13.05 13.51
CA PRO A 440 -3.26 -12.41 13.00
C PRO A 440 -3.32 -12.11 11.51
N VAL A 441 -3.97 -12.99 10.74
CA VAL A 441 -4.15 -12.90 9.28
C VAL A 441 -4.83 -11.59 8.85
N ILE A 442 -5.75 -11.07 9.67
CA ILE A 442 -6.49 -9.83 9.39
C ILE A 442 -5.95 -8.67 10.23
N PHE A 443 -5.53 -8.94 11.48
CA PHE A 443 -5.02 -7.93 12.39
C PHE A 443 -3.84 -7.16 11.83
N VAL A 444 -2.81 -7.87 11.35
CA VAL A 444 -1.60 -7.23 10.84
C VAL A 444 -1.88 -6.39 9.59
N PRO A 445 -2.56 -6.93 8.54
CA PRO A 445 -2.95 -6.11 7.39
C PRO A 445 -3.84 -4.93 7.77
N TYR A 446 -4.76 -5.09 8.73
CA TYR A 446 -5.63 -4.00 9.18
C TYR A 446 -4.86 -2.85 9.82
N VAL A 447 -3.94 -3.15 10.75
CA VAL A 447 -3.09 -2.12 11.39
C VAL A 447 -2.19 -1.44 10.34
N LYS A 448 -1.67 -2.21 9.37
CA LYS A 448 -0.91 -1.65 8.24
C LYS A 448 -1.79 -0.73 7.38
N VAL A 449 -3.07 -1.04 7.15
CA VAL A 449 -4.03 -0.16 6.44
C VAL A 449 -4.25 1.12 7.22
N LEU A 450 -4.52 1.05 8.54
CA LEU A 450 -4.66 2.26 9.37
C LEU A 450 -3.43 3.16 9.27
N ARG A 451 -2.23 2.57 9.34
CA ARG A 451 -0.97 3.30 9.20
C ARG A 451 -0.83 3.93 7.82
N ALA A 452 -1.19 3.20 6.76
CA ALA A 452 -1.12 3.68 5.37
C ALA A 452 -2.10 4.83 5.11
N LEU A 453 -3.29 4.79 5.71
CA LEU A 453 -4.30 5.84 5.58
C LEU A 453 -3.92 7.14 6.29
N VAL A 454 -2.95 7.09 7.22
CA VAL A 454 -2.36 8.27 7.87
C VAL A 454 -1.29 8.88 6.97
N GLY A 455 -1.73 9.74 6.06
CA GLY A 455 -0.90 10.47 5.10
C GLY A 455 -0.69 11.96 5.43
N CYS A 456 -1.53 12.54 6.28
CA CYS A 456 -1.46 13.95 6.67
C CYS A 456 -1.91 14.18 8.12
N GLN A 457 -1.69 15.39 8.62
CA GLN A 457 -2.09 15.85 9.96
C GLN A 457 -3.57 15.54 10.29
N THR A 458 -4.50 15.81 9.37
CA THR A 458 -5.94 15.58 9.57
C THR A 458 -6.24 14.08 9.72
N SER A 459 -5.73 13.25 8.81
CA SER A 459 -5.90 11.79 8.89
C SER A 459 -5.29 11.19 10.16
N ALA A 460 -4.16 11.73 10.63
CA ALA A 460 -3.52 11.30 11.88
C ALA A 460 -4.41 11.60 13.09
N ASN A 461 -5.00 12.79 13.13
CA ASN A 461 -5.93 13.18 14.19
C ASN A 461 -7.21 12.32 14.20
N LEU A 462 -7.78 12.05 13.02
CA LEU A 462 -8.95 11.19 12.86
C LEU A 462 -8.65 9.74 13.26
N CYS A 463 -7.48 9.21 12.88
CA CYS A 463 -7.01 7.89 13.32
C CYS A 463 -6.83 7.83 14.85
N PHE A 464 -6.21 8.86 15.44
CA PHE A 464 -6.02 8.95 16.89
C PHE A 464 -7.36 8.94 17.63
N ASN A 465 -8.33 9.73 17.15
CA ASN A 465 -9.66 9.81 17.75
C ASN A 465 -10.47 8.53 17.54
N LEU A 466 -10.35 7.86 16.39
CA LEU A 466 -11.00 6.58 16.12
C LEU A 466 -10.65 5.57 17.22
N LEU A 467 -9.36 5.25 17.40
CA LEU A 467 -8.91 4.24 18.37
C LEU A 467 -9.11 4.68 19.83
N LYS A 468 -9.25 5.98 20.08
CA LYS A 468 -9.64 6.52 21.39
C LYS A 468 -11.14 6.35 21.65
N ALA A 469 -11.99 6.63 20.66
CA ALA A 469 -13.45 6.50 20.78
C ALA A 469 -13.90 5.04 20.84
N THR A 470 -13.22 4.14 20.12
CA THR A 470 -13.46 2.68 20.18
C THR A 470 -13.39 2.15 21.61
N ALA A 471 -12.57 2.74 22.48
CA ALA A 471 -12.50 2.39 23.92
C ALA A 471 -13.81 2.63 24.67
N THR A 472 -14.66 3.55 24.19
CA THR A 472 -15.94 3.92 24.81
C THR A 472 -17.16 3.21 24.22
N SER A 473 -17.02 2.55 23.07
CA SER A 473 -18.13 1.98 22.30
C SER A 473 -18.64 0.61 22.78
N GLY A 474 -17.98 -0.03 23.76
CA GLY A 474 -18.52 -1.19 24.49
C GLY A 474 -18.69 -2.51 23.71
N GLY A 475 -18.22 -2.62 22.46
CA GLY A 475 -18.24 -3.88 21.69
C GLY A 475 -17.19 -4.89 22.17
N ARG A 476 -17.47 -6.21 22.08
CA ARG A 476 -16.56 -7.28 22.59
C ARG A 476 -15.16 -7.26 21.96
N LEU A 477 -15.04 -6.83 20.70
CA LEU A 477 -13.76 -6.72 19.97
C LEU A 477 -13.25 -5.27 19.87
N ALA A 478 -14.05 -4.31 20.35
CA ALA A 478 -13.67 -2.91 20.47
C ALA A 478 -12.57 -2.71 21.52
N SER A 479 -12.37 -3.66 22.44
CA SER A 479 -11.27 -3.60 23.42
C SER A 479 -9.89 -3.87 22.82
N LEU A 480 -9.79 -4.68 21.75
CA LEU A 480 -8.51 -5.12 21.15
C LEU A 480 -7.88 -4.09 20.19
N LEU A 481 -8.62 -3.07 19.78
CA LEU A 481 -8.17 -2.05 18.83
C LEU A 481 -8.31 -0.67 19.45
N THR A 482 -7.57 -0.46 20.53
CA THR A 482 -7.49 0.81 21.26
C THR A 482 -6.04 1.14 21.57
N TRP A 483 -5.77 2.43 21.78
CA TRP A 483 -4.45 2.85 22.26
C TRP A 483 -4.10 2.25 23.62
N ASP A 484 -5.09 2.13 24.52
CA ASP A 484 -4.91 1.51 25.83
C ASP A 484 -4.48 0.05 25.70
N HIS A 485 -5.15 -0.73 24.85
CA HIS A 485 -4.78 -2.13 24.60
C HIS A 485 -3.39 -2.23 24.00
N PHE A 486 -3.11 -1.53 22.90
CA PHE A 486 -1.79 -1.58 22.24
C PHE A 486 -0.63 -1.29 23.19
N ILE A 487 -0.77 -0.25 24.02
CA ILE A 487 0.29 0.14 24.96
C ILE A 487 0.34 -0.81 26.15
N THR A 488 -0.80 -1.30 26.64
CA THR A 488 -0.84 -2.32 27.70
C THR A 488 -0.21 -3.64 27.24
N SER A 489 -0.42 -4.05 25.99
CA SER A 489 0.24 -5.21 25.40
C SER A 489 1.75 -4.99 25.34
N LEU A 490 2.24 -3.81 24.95
CA LEU A 490 3.67 -3.48 25.00
C LEU A 490 4.26 -3.58 26.42
N HIS A 491 3.52 -3.13 27.44
CA HIS A 491 3.92 -3.32 28.84
C HIS A 491 4.00 -4.80 29.21
N GLN A 492 2.99 -5.58 28.84
CA GLN A 492 2.98 -7.01 29.09
C GLN A 492 4.19 -7.68 28.43
N TYR A 493 4.48 -7.40 27.16
CA TYR A 493 5.69 -7.92 26.50
C TYR A 493 6.97 -7.50 27.22
N LEU A 494 7.09 -6.25 27.66
CA LEU A 494 8.24 -5.78 28.41
C LEU A 494 8.44 -6.58 29.71
N ASP A 495 7.38 -6.76 30.50
CA ASP A 495 7.45 -7.49 31.75
C ASP A 495 7.78 -8.97 31.52
N HIS A 496 7.25 -9.58 30.46
CA HIS A 496 7.56 -10.96 30.09
C HIS A 496 9.03 -11.12 29.69
N LEU A 497 9.56 -10.23 28.85
CA LEU A 497 10.95 -10.27 28.41
C LEU A 497 11.93 -10.04 29.59
N LYS A 498 11.60 -9.13 30.50
CA LYS A 498 12.38 -8.91 31.73
C LYS A 498 12.37 -10.15 32.64
N ARG A 499 11.20 -10.77 32.85
CA ARG A 499 11.06 -12.02 33.62
C ARG A 499 11.83 -13.17 32.97
N ALA A 500 11.75 -13.31 31.65
CA ALA A 500 12.47 -14.33 30.89
C ALA A 500 13.99 -14.14 30.98
N ALA A 501 14.47 -12.91 30.83
CA ALA A 501 15.89 -12.58 30.99
C ALA A 501 16.40 -12.86 32.41
N ALA A 502 15.63 -12.50 33.44
CA ALA A 502 15.96 -12.80 34.83
C ALA A 502 15.98 -14.31 35.12
N ALA A 503 15.03 -15.07 34.56
CA ALA A 503 14.99 -16.52 34.68
C ALA A 503 16.20 -17.19 33.98
N ALA A 504 16.56 -16.73 32.78
CA ALA A 504 17.75 -17.21 32.07
C ALA A 504 19.04 -16.93 32.86
N ALA A 505 19.14 -15.76 33.50
CA ALA A 505 20.25 -15.43 34.39
C ALA A 505 20.27 -16.33 35.64
N ALA A 506 19.12 -16.65 36.21
CA ALA A 506 18.99 -17.52 37.40
C ALA A 506 19.35 -18.99 37.11
N VAL A 507 18.94 -19.55 35.96
CA VAL A 507 19.29 -20.92 35.53
C VAL A 507 20.79 -21.07 35.31
N THR A 508 21.46 -20.01 34.86
CA THR A 508 22.93 -19.98 34.72
C THR A 508 23.66 -19.99 36.07
N SER A 509 22.97 -19.67 37.17
CA SER A 509 23.54 -19.58 38.53
C SER A 509 23.29 -20.81 39.41
N ILE A 510 22.32 -21.68 39.08
CA ILE A 510 21.97 -22.87 39.87
C ILE A 510 22.05 -24.12 38.99
N ALA A 511 23.27 -24.63 38.84
CA ALA A 511 23.51 -25.95 38.26
C ALA A 511 23.34 -27.05 39.33
N THR A 512 22.12 -27.28 39.82
CA THR A 512 21.74 -28.52 40.51
C THR A 512 20.26 -28.82 40.36
N THR A 513 19.97 -29.90 39.63
CA THR A 513 18.82 -30.82 39.76
C THR A 513 17.48 -30.25 40.23
N VAL A 514 16.46 -30.22 39.36
CA VAL A 514 15.17 -30.93 39.54
C VAL A 514 14.48 -30.98 38.17
N GLY A 515 14.07 -32.18 37.76
CA GLY A 515 13.23 -32.40 36.60
C GLY A 515 11.82 -31.87 36.83
N GLY A 516 11.40 -30.97 35.95
CA GLY A 516 10.03 -30.54 35.76
C GLY A 516 9.92 -29.94 34.38
N GLN A 517 9.36 -30.69 33.43
CA GLN A 517 8.96 -30.15 32.13
C GLN A 517 7.85 -29.13 32.36
N HIS A 518 8.19 -27.85 32.39
CA HIS A 518 7.25 -26.78 32.12
C HIS A 518 7.70 -26.09 30.85
N LEU A 519 6.85 -26.11 29.82
CA LEU A 519 7.08 -25.35 28.60
C LEU A 519 7.29 -23.87 28.96
N PRO A 520 8.18 -23.15 28.24
CA PRO A 520 8.42 -21.74 28.49
C PRO A 520 7.15 -20.90 28.24
N PRO A 521 6.85 -19.90 29.08
CA PRO A 521 5.58 -19.17 29.13
C PRO A 521 5.27 -18.27 27.91
N HIS A 522 6.14 -18.21 26.89
CA HIS A 522 5.81 -17.55 25.61
C HIS A 522 4.84 -18.37 24.75
N LEU A 523 4.39 -19.53 25.24
CA LEU A 523 3.30 -20.32 24.66
C LEU A 523 1.93 -20.05 25.30
N GLN A 524 1.81 -19.07 26.22
CA GLN A 524 0.56 -18.91 26.96
C GLN A 524 -0.46 -17.93 26.36
N TYR A 525 -0.14 -16.72 25.86
CA TYR A 525 -1.15 -15.86 25.23
C TYR A 525 -0.56 -14.78 24.29
N PRO A 526 -1.05 -14.61 23.04
CA PRO A 526 -0.85 -13.39 22.26
C PRO A 526 -1.51 -12.23 23.00
N HIS A 527 -0.74 -11.18 23.30
CA HIS A 527 -1.24 -10.03 24.04
C HIS A 527 -1.95 -8.99 23.15
N LEU A 528 -1.84 -9.13 21.82
CA LEU A 528 -2.40 -8.18 20.84
C LEU A 528 -3.72 -8.65 20.22
N TYR A 529 -3.89 -9.94 19.99
CA TYR A 529 -5.05 -10.54 19.32
C TYR A 529 -5.40 -11.88 19.98
N ALA A 530 -6.56 -12.48 19.66
CA ALA A 530 -6.98 -13.74 20.27
C ALA A 530 -6.25 -14.93 19.65
N SER A 531 -5.85 -15.92 20.47
CA SER A 531 -5.33 -17.20 19.97
C SER A 531 -6.42 -17.95 19.19
N SER A 532 -6.02 -18.57 18.07
CA SER A 532 -6.88 -19.50 17.31
C SER A 532 -7.44 -20.67 18.16
N SER A 533 -6.81 -20.98 19.29
CA SER A 533 -7.26 -21.99 20.27
C SER A 533 -8.55 -21.61 21.01
N ASP A 534 -8.87 -20.31 21.17
CA ASP A 534 -10.05 -19.86 21.92
C ASP A 534 -11.32 -19.76 21.07
N VAL A 535 -11.23 -19.99 19.76
CA VAL A 535 -12.38 -20.01 18.84
C VAL A 535 -13.20 -21.31 18.97
N PHE A 536 -12.65 -22.34 19.62
CA PHE A 536 -13.28 -23.65 19.80
C PHE A 536 -13.54 -23.98 21.28
N SER A 537 -14.34 -23.16 21.95
CA SER A 537 -15.16 -23.65 23.05
C SER A 537 -16.59 -23.78 22.53
N PRO A 538 -17.14 -25.01 22.32
CA PRO A 538 -18.55 -25.12 22.00
C PRO A 538 -19.37 -24.64 23.21
N PRO A 539 -20.56 -24.05 23.00
CA PRO A 539 -21.47 -23.82 24.11
C PRO A 539 -21.78 -25.17 24.76
N SER A 540 -21.69 -25.24 26.08
CA SER A 540 -22.06 -26.42 26.85
C SER A 540 -23.55 -26.70 26.70
N SER A 541 -23.91 -27.62 25.80
CA SER A 541 -25.22 -28.25 25.73
C SER A 541 -25.06 -29.77 25.69
N THR A 542 -25.71 -30.41 26.65
CA THR A 542 -25.58 -31.81 27.07
C THR A 542 -26.28 -32.82 26.14
N GLU A 543 -26.03 -32.81 24.83
CA GLU A 543 -26.69 -33.79 23.92
C GLU A 543 -25.77 -34.58 22.96
N ASP A 544 -24.48 -34.26 22.81
CA ASP A 544 -23.60 -34.97 21.85
C ASP A 544 -22.67 -36.05 22.44
N ALA A 545 -22.97 -36.56 23.63
CA ALA A 545 -22.16 -37.61 24.27
C ALA A 545 -22.28 -39.01 23.63
N LEU A 546 -23.17 -39.20 22.64
CA LEU A 546 -23.45 -40.52 22.05
C LEU A 546 -22.76 -40.80 20.71
N PHE A 547 -22.03 -39.84 20.13
CA PHE A 547 -21.38 -40.04 18.83
C PHE A 547 -19.86 -40.33 18.93
N ILE A 548 -19.22 -40.04 20.06
CA ILE A 548 -17.77 -40.26 20.25
C ILE A 548 -17.43 -41.73 20.62
N GLN A 549 -18.42 -42.54 21.01
CA GLN A 549 -18.17 -43.92 21.43
C GLN A 549 -18.08 -44.94 20.27
N GLN A 550 -18.30 -44.53 19.02
CA GLN A 550 -18.31 -45.46 17.86
C GLN A 550 -17.04 -45.39 16.98
N GLN A 551 -16.02 -44.59 17.33
CA GLN A 551 -14.81 -44.43 16.49
C GLN A 551 -13.49 -44.74 17.20
N GLN A 552 -13.50 -45.65 18.18
CA GLN A 552 -12.30 -46.13 18.88
C GLN A 552 -12.00 -47.65 18.69
N LEU A 553 -12.66 -48.34 17.75
CA LEU A 553 -12.52 -49.80 17.59
C LEU A 553 -11.75 -50.30 16.35
N VAL A 554 -11.00 -49.46 15.61
CA VAL A 554 -10.37 -49.93 14.34
C VAL A 554 -8.84 -49.81 14.25
N ASN A 555 -8.12 -49.19 15.20
CA ASN A 555 -6.65 -49.13 15.11
C ASN A 555 -5.95 -49.80 16.31
N GLN A 556 -6.00 -51.13 16.33
CA GLN A 556 -5.02 -51.96 17.04
C GLN A 556 -4.35 -52.89 16.03
N HIS A 557 -3.13 -52.54 15.59
CA HIS A 557 -1.98 -53.43 15.45
C HIS A 557 -0.85 -52.70 14.71
N VAL A 558 0.30 -52.57 15.37
CA VAL A 558 1.65 -52.88 14.89
C VAL A 558 2.64 -52.17 15.82
N GLN A 559 3.42 -52.96 16.56
CA GLN A 559 4.57 -52.53 17.37
C GLN A 559 5.76 -52.21 16.46
N PRO A 560 6.62 -51.23 16.81
CA PRO A 560 7.99 -51.18 16.30
C PRO A 560 9.00 -51.70 17.32
N MET A 561 9.91 -52.55 16.83
CA MET A 561 11.13 -53.02 17.50
C MET A 561 12.16 -51.90 17.65
N ASP A 562 12.93 -51.98 18.74
CA ASP A 562 14.11 -51.16 19.04
C ASP A 562 15.20 -51.26 17.97
N MET A 563 15.71 -50.10 17.54
CA MET A 563 17.03 -49.97 16.92
C MET A 563 17.65 -48.64 17.38
N GLN A 564 18.60 -48.76 18.31
CA GLN A 564 19.46 -47.69 18.79
C GLN A 564 20.28 -47.11 17.62
N GLN A 565 20.08 -45.82 17.31
CA GLN A 565 21.13 -45.00 16.70
C GLN A 565 21.21 -43.66 17.43
N GLN A 566 22.38 -43.45 18.04
CA GLN A 566 22.81 -42.23 18.70
C GLN A 566 22.71 -41.03 17.73
N HIS A 567 21.85 -40.06 18.05
CA HIS A 567 22.10 -38.67 17.73
C HIS A 567 22.26 -37.91 19.04
N GLN A 568 23.50 -37.57 19.37
CA GLN A 568 23.82 -36.56 20.38
C GLN A 568 23.27 -35.22 19.89
N GLN A 569 22.05 -34.87 20.28
CA GLN A 569 21.59 -33.49 20.20
C GLN A 569 22.19 -32.74 21.40
N SER A 570 23.19 -31.90 21.09
CA SER A 570 23.67 -30.85 21.97
C SER A 570 22.50 -29.95 22.36
N SER A 571 22.07 -30.02 23.62
CA SER A 571 21.09 -29.13 24.21
C SER A 571 21.69 -27.72 24.33
N THR A 572 21.51 -26.89 23.30
CA THR A 572 21.71 -25.45 23.39
C THR A 572 20.55 -24.83 24.19
N PRO A 573 20.80 -23.89 25.12
CA PRO A 573 19.74 -23.25 25.89
C PRO A 573 18.83 -22.45 24.94
N LEU A 574 17.52 -22.72 25.02
CA LEU A 574 16.47 -22.06 24.22
C LEU A 574 16.43 -20.55 24.58
N THR A 575 16.72 -19.70 23.59
CA THR A 575 16.59 -18.25 23.68
C THR A 575 15.11 -17.85 23.78
N PRO A 576 14.77 -16.75 24.49
CA PRO A 576 13.40 -16.23 24.53
C PRO A 576 13.05 -15.58 23.18
N GLU A 577 12.57 -16.38 22.22
CA GLU A 577 12.23 -15.91 20.88
C GLU A 577 10.73 -15.64 20.75
N ILE A 578 10.36 -14.43 20.32
CA ILE A 578 8.97 -14.04 20.04
C ILE A 578 8.57 -14.69 18.71
N GLN A 579 7.34 -15.22 18.63
CA GLN A 579 6.83 -15.79 17.37
C GLN A 579 6.85 -14.75 16.24
N PRO A 580 7.19 -15.13 15.00
CA PRO A 580 7.35 -14.18 13.89
C PRO A 580 6.06 -13.41 13.58
N GLU A 581 4.91 -14.04 13.71
CA GLU A 581 3.59 -13.42 13.52
C GLU A 581 3.31 -12.33 14.57
N GLU A 582 3.63 -12.63 15.84
CA GLU A 582 3.48 -11.67 16.93
C GLU A 582 4.46 -10.51 16.80
N LEU A 583 5.68 -10.80 16.31
CA LEU A 583 6.67 -9.76 16.04
C LEU A 583 6.18 -8.82 14.93
N ASP A 584 5.59 -9.31 13.84
CA ASP A 584 5.03 -8.45 12.79
C ASP A 584 3.85 -7.62 13.30
N ALA A 585 3.01 -8.19 14.18
CA ALA A 585 1.95 -7.45 14.85
C ALA A 585 2.47 -6.32 15.75
N LEU A 586 3.48 -6.60 16.59
CA LEU A 586 4.12 -5.61 17.45
C LEU A 586 4.75 -4.48 16.63
N ARG A 587 5.51 -4.83 15.58
CA ARG A 587 6.13 -3.86 14.67
C ARG A 587 5.08 -3.01 13.96
N SER A 588 3.95 -3.60 13.56
CA SER A 588 2.85 -2.89 12.91
C SER A 588 2.20 -1.87 13.86
N VAL A 589 1.97 -2.25 15.13
CA VAL A 589 1.43 -1.36 16.16
C VAL A 589 2.41 -0.21 16.47
N VAL A 590 3.70 -0.51 16.68
CA VAL A 590 4.73 0.53 16.90
C VAL A 590 4.83 1.45 15.69
N GLY A 591 4.77 0.91 14.47
CA GLY A 591 4.77 1.68 13.24
C GLY A 591 3.56 2.61 13.10
N LEU A 592 2.37 2.18 13.54
CA LEU A 592 1.17 3.01 13.56
C LEU A 592 1.31 4.17 14.57
N ILE A 593 1.72 3.88 15.82
CA ILE A 593 1.94 4.91 16.84
C ILE A 593 2.98 5.93 16.36
N THR A 594 4.08 5.43 15.77
CA THR A 594 5.16 6.26 15.22
C THR A 594 4.63 7.18 14.12
N ARG A 595 3.82 6.66 13.18
CA ARG A 595 3.25 7.45 12.07
C ARG A 595 2.31 8.54 12.59
N VAL A 596 1.42 8.21 13.54
CA VAL A 596 0.49 9.18 14.15
C VAL A 596 1.27 10.27 14.89
N CYS A 597 2.26 9.90 15.73
CA CYS A 597 3.10 10.86 16.44
C CYS A 597 3.89 11.76 15.48
N PHE A 598 4.42 11.20 14.41
CA PHE A 598 5.21 11.93 13.42
C PHE A 598 4.36 12.97 12.69
N MET A 599 3.09 12.64 12.41
CA MET A 599 2.16 13.47 11.64
C MET A 599 1.38 14.48 12.49
N ASP A 600 0.93 14.13 13.70
CA ASP A 600 0.09 14.97 14.56
C ASP A 600 0.79 15.36 15.89
N PRO A 601 1.14 16.64 16.12
CA PRO A 601 1.75 17.07 17.38
C PRO A 601 0.80 16.97 18.58
N VAL A 602 -0.52 17.07 18.39
CA VAL A 602 -1.50 16.97 19.48
C VAL A 602 -1.57 15.53 19.97
N ALA A 603 -1.73 14.57 19.07
CA ALA A 603 -1.67 13.14 19.38
C ALA A 603 -0.32 12.77 20.04
N ARG A 604 0.80 13.29 19.51
CA ARG A 604 2.14 13.08 20.08
C ARG A 604 2.24 13.51 21.53
N SER A 605 1.76 14.72 21.85
CA SER A 605 1.73 15.21 23.23
C SER A 605 0.78 14.39 24.12
N ALA A 606 -0.34 13.89 23.58
CA ALA A 606 -1.24 12.99 24.31
C ALA A 606 -0.57 11.64 24.64
N PHE A 607 0.25 11.10 23.74
CA PHE A 607 1.00 9.87 23.98
C PHE A 607 2.04 10.01 25.09
N SER A 608 2.78 11.12 25.14
CA SER A 608 3.82 11.33 26.15
C SER A 608 3.26 11.77 27.51
N SER A 609 2.21 12.59 27.53
CA SER A 609 1.64 13.14 28.77
C SER A 609 0.84 12.11 29.58
N ASN A 610 0.43 11.00 28.97
CA ASN A 610 -0.35 9.98 29.65
C ASN A 610 0.52 9.10 30.57
N THR A 611 0.45 9.37 31.87
CA THR A 611 1.19 8.64 32.91
C THR A 611 0.84 7.16 33.01
N LYS A 612 -0.35 6.73 32.55
CA LYS A 612 -0.73 5.31 32.51
C LYS A 612 -0.04 4.57 31.37
N TRP A 613 0.22 5.26 30.27
CA TRP A 613 0.85 4.69 29.09
C TRP A 613 2.36 4.60 29.22
N SER A 614 3.00 5.56 29.90
CA SER A 614 4.45 5.58 30.16
C SER A 614 5.30 5.19 28.93
N LEU A 615 4.87 5.61 27.74
CA LEU A 615 5.30 5.04 26.47
C LEU A 615 6.81 5.16 26.24
N VAL A 616 7.41 6.29 26.65
CA VAL A 616 8.86 6.55 26.55
C VAL A 616 9.64 5.52 27.36
N SER A 617 9.28 5.32 28.63
CA SER A 617 9.93 4.36 29.52
C SER A 617 9.77 2.93 29.01
N THR A 618 8.59 2.58 28.49
CA THR A 618 8.30 1.25 27.94
C THR A 618 9.11 0.97 26.68
N ALA A 619 9.19 1.93 25.75
CA ALA A 619 9.99 1.79 24.53
C ALA A 619 11.48 1.62 24.84
N ILE A 620 12.03 2.43 25.76
CA ILE A 620 13.42 2.31 26.21
C ILE A 620 13.66 0.97 26.91
N GLY A 621 12.76 0.55 27.79
CA GLY A 621 12.82 -0.75 28.44
C GLY A 621 12.83 -1.91 27.45
N LEU A 622 12.00 -1.85 26.40
CA LEU A 622 11.98 -2.87 25.35
C LEU A 622 13.28 -2.90 24.55
N ILE A 623 13.90 -1.74 24.25
CA ILE A 623 15.21 -1.68 23.58
C ILE A 623 16.30 -2.40 24.39
N THR A 624 16.23 -2.35 25.72
CA THR A 624 17.20 -3.07 26.61
C THR A 624 17.01 -4.59 26.64
N CYS A 625 15.88 -5.10 26.15
CA CYS A 625 15.59 -6.54 26.09
C CYS A 625 16.24 -7.20 24.85
N PRO A 626 16.41 -8.54 24.85
CA PRO A 626 16.88 -9.28 23.69
C PRO A 626 15.77 -9.36 22.61
N LEU A 627 15.64 -8.31 21.80
CA LEU A 627 14.72 -8.20 20.68
C LEU A 627 15.45 -8.26 19.33
N PRO A 628 14.78 -8.71 18.25
CA PRO A 628 15.31 -8.60 16.89
C PRO A 628 15.69 -7.16 16.53
N MET A 629 16.76 -7.00 15.74
CA MET A 629 17.32 -5.68 15.39
C MET A 629 16.28 -4.76 14.73
N SER A 630 15.42 -5.32 13.89
CA SER A 630 14.34 -4.58 13.23
C SER A 630 13.33 -3.97 14.21
N MET A 631 13.01 -4.67 15.31
CA MET A 631 12.08 -4.16 16.33
C MET A 631 12.73 -3.04 17.17
N LYS A 632 14.03 -3.18 17.47
CA LYS A 632 14.78 -2.11 18.17
C LYS A 632 14.85 -0.84 17.32
N ALA A 633 15.07 -0.98 16.02
CA ALA A 633 15.04 0.14 15.08
C ALA A 633 13.66 0.84 15.06
N ASP A 634 12.57 0.07 15.01
CA ASP A 634 11.20 0.62 15.04
C ASP A 634 10.92 1.38 16.35
N LEU A 635 11.39 0.87 17.50
CA LEU A 635 11.27 1.56 18.79
C LEU A 635 12.11 2.86 18.85
N LEU A 636 13.31 2.88 18.27
CA LEU A 636 14.12 4.10 18.16
C LEU A 636 13.45 5.13 17.24
N HIS A 637 12.80 4.71 16.16
CA HIS A 637 11.99 5.59 15.32
C HIS A 637 10.76 6.14 16.06
N LEU A 638 10.12 5.35 16.92
CA LEU A 638 9.05 5.82 17.80
C LEU A 638 9.56 6.92 18.74
N LEU A 639 10.70 6.71 19.39
CA LEU A 639 11.33 7.73 20.24
C LEU A 639 11.68 8.99 19.44
N ALA A 640 12.17 8.85 18.20
CA ALA A 640 12.44 10.00 17.35
C ALA A 640 11.14 10.77 17.01
N ALA A 641 10.06 10.07 16.68
CA ALA A 641 8.77 10.70 16.40
C ALA A 641 8.20 11.46 17.61
N LEU A 642 8.34 10.90 18.82
CA LEU A 642 7.96 11.56 20.08
C LEU A 642 8.88 12.76 20.40
N GLY A 643 10.18 12.62 20.17
CA GLY A 643 11.21 13.62 20.44
C GLY A 643 11.18 14.86 19.54
N ARG A 644 10.29 14.91 18.53
CA ARG A 644 10.07 16.13 17.71
C ARG A 644 9.48 17.28 18.53
N THR A 645 8.92 17.01 19.71
CA THR A 645 8.49 18.04 20.66
C THR A 645 9.60 18.29 21.69
N PRO A 646 10.07 19.55 21.88
CA PRO A 646 11.24 19.84 22.71
C PRO A 646 11.19 19.37 24.17
N SER A 647 10.01 19.44 24.82
CA SER A 647 9.84 18.96 26.19
C SER A 647 10.03 17.45 26.30
N ILE A 648 9.42 16.70 25.38
CA ILE A 648 9.53 15.23 25.29
C ILE A 648 10.96 14.82 24.92
N ALA A 649 11.65 15.59 24.06
CA ALA A 649 13.03 15.33 23.67
C ALA A 649 13.97 15.28 24.89
N SER A 650 13.77 16.21 25.83
CA SER A 650 14.56 16.29 27.07
C SER A 650 14.28 15.10 28.00
N GLU A 651 13.02 14.68 28.12
CA GLU A 651 12.61 13.49 28.87
C GLU A 651 13.22 12.20 28.29
N ILE A 652 13.17 12.04 26.96
CA ILE A 652 13.78 10.91 26.25
C ILE A 652 15.29 10.87 26.51
N TRP A 653 15.96 12.02 26.44
CA TRP A 653 17.40 12.10 26.70
C TRP A 653 17.75 11.63 28.11
N CYS A 654 17.08 12.14 29.14
CA CYS A 654 17.29 11.69 30.52
C CYS A 654 17.08 10.17 30.65
N ALA A 655 15.99 9.64 30.10
CA ALA A 655 15.67 8.22 30.18
C ALA A 655 16.69 7.33 29.42
N LEU A 656 17.27 7.81 28.32
CA LEU A 656 18.35 7.10 27.60
C LEU A 656 19.65 7.04 28.42
N VAL A 657 19.97 8.10 29.15
CA VAL A 657 21.14 8.13 30.04
C VAL A 657 20.90 7.23 31.26
N GLU A 658 19.74 7.32 31.90
CA GLU A 658 19.37 6.50 33.07
C GLU A 658 19.33 4.99 32.76
N SER A 659 18.90 4.61 31.55
CA SER A 659 18.85 3.21 31.10
C SER A 659 20.22 2.61 30.75
N GLN A 660 21.31 3.37 30.86
CA GLN A 660 22.67 2.96 30.51
C GLN A 660 22.86 2.50 29.05
N LEU A 661 21.91 2.79 28.15
CA LEU A 661 22.04 2.48 26.72
C LEU A 661 23.23 3.19 26.08
N LEU A 662 23.59 4.37 26.61
CA LEU A 662 24.71 5.21 26.17
C LEU A 662 25.96 5.08 27.05
N ALA A 663 26.02 4.10 27.97
CA ALA A 663 27.11 3.99 28.94
C ALA A 663 28.51 3.78 28.30
N PHE A 664 28.59 3.32 27.05
CA PHE A 664 29.84 3.17 26.29
C PHE A 664 30.55 4.50 25.97
N ILE A 665 29.89 5.61 26.23
CA ILE A 665 30.37 6.97 25.94
C ILE A 665 30.90 7.67 27.18
N ASP A 666 30.55 7.15 28.37
CA ASP A 666 30.98 7.70 29.65
C ASP A 666 32.44 7.25 29.97
N PRO A 667 33.39 8.19 30.15
CA PRO A 667 34.76 7.85 30.54
C PRO A 667 34.85 7.08 31.86
N GLN A 668 33.90 7.26 32.80
CA GLN A 668 33.93 6.60 34.11
C GLN A 668 33.52 5.12 34.04
N SER A 669 32.68 4.74 33.06
CA SER A 669 32.30 3.34 32.84
C SER A 669 33.47 2.50 32.32
N MET A 670 34.45 3.14 31.66
CA MET A 670 35.68 2.50 31.18
C MET A 670 36.79 2.44 32.25
N MET A 671 36.66 3.14 33.37
CA MET A 671 37.72 3.25 34.40
C MET A 671 37.44 2.53 35.72
N THR A 672 36.28 1.89 35.93
CA THR A 672 36.02 1.05 37.12
C THR A 672 36.60 -0.37 36.95
N GLY A 673 37.93 -0.44 36.83
CA GLY A 673 38.70 -1.68 36.77
C GLY A 673 40.03 -1.55 37.50
N ALA A 674 40.03 -1.06 38.74
CA ALA A 674 41.25 -0.89 39.54
C ALA A 674 41.90 -2.21 40.00
N ASN A 675 41.27 -3.36 39.76
CA ASN A 675 41.88 -4.67 39.90
C ASN A 675 41.76 -5.38 38.56
N GLY A 676 42.87 -5.77 37.94
CA GLY A 676 43.00 -6.36 36.60
C GLY A 676 42.27 -7.68 36.34
N SER A 677 41.12 -7.93 36.97
CA SER A 677 40.10 -8.83 36.45
C SER A 677 39.25 -8.07 35.45
N ILE A 678 39.34 -8.45 34.18
CA ILE A 678 38.33 -8.11 33.17
C ILE A 678 37.06 -8.86 33.57
N ASN A 679 36.35 -8.37 34.57
CA ASN A 679 34.91 -8.59 34.65
C ASN A 679 34.32 -7.76 33.51
N THR A 680 34.44 -8.29 32.29
CA THR A 680 33.49 -7.99 31.23
C THR A 680 32.12 -7.89 31.90
N ALA A 681 31.42 -6.77 31.69
CA ALA A 681 30.00 -6.67 31.95
C ALA A 681 29.27 -7.70 31.05
N LYS A 682 29.45 -8.98 31.36
CA LYS A 682 29.05 -10.17 30.61
C LYS A 682 27.53 -10.38 30.63
N GLY A 683 26.78 -9.39 31.13
CA GLY A 683 25.33 -9.41 31.24
C GLY A 683 24.59 -8.37 30.41
N ILE A 684 25.28 -7.39 29.80
CA ILE A 684 24.60 -6.37 28.97
C ILE A 684 25.29 -6.31 27.61
N ILE A 685 24.76 -7.09 26.66
CA ILE A 685 25.01 -6.85 25.23
C ILE A 685 24.39 -5.48 24.93
N GLY A 686 25.22 -4.43 24.96
CA GLY A 686 24.75 -3.06 24.77
C GLY A 686 24.43 -2.76 23.30
N LEU A 687 23.59 -1.76 23.05
CA LEU A 687 23.20 -1.28 21.72
C LEU A 687 24.43 -1.06 20.80
N HIS A 688 25.56 -0.61 21.37
CA HIS A 688 26.83 -0.45 20.65
C HIS A 688 27.37 -1.73 20.02
N THR A 689 27.23 -2.89 20.68
CA THR A 689 27.70 -4.17 20.13
C THR A 689 26.84 -4.64 18.97
N GLU A 690 25.54 -4.35 19.02
CA GLU A 690 24.61 -4.67 17.94
C GLU A 690 24.94 -3.80 16.71
N MET A 691 25.13 -2.49 16.92
CA MET A 691 25.50 -1.56 15.86
C MET A 691 26.88 -1.84 15.24
N ASP A 692 27.92 -2.11 16.04
CA ASP A 692 29.28 -2.34 15.53
C ASP A 692 29.48 -3.75 14.93
N LYS A 693 28.85 -4.78 15.52
CA LYS A 693 29.16 -6.18 15.17
C LYS A 693 27.99 -6.95 14.57
N ALA A 694 26.76 -6.72 15.03
CA ALA A 694 25.62 -7.51 14.54
C ALA A 694 25.13 -6.99 13.19
N GLU A 695 24.95 -5.67 13.04
CA GLU A 695 24.55 -5.02 11.79
C GLU A 695 25.58 -5.25 10.68
N ALA A 696 26.87 -5.03 10.98
CA ALA A 696 27.96 -5.23 10.02
C ALA A 696 28.06 -6.67 9.50
N ARG A 697 27.70 -7.68 10.31
CA ARG A 697 27.67 -9.09 9.87
C ARG A 697 26.52 -9.39 8.92
N GLN A 698 25.43 -8.65 9.00
CA GLN A 698 24.24 -8.84 8.18
C GLN A 698 24.21 -7.92 6.96
N GLU A 699 25.15 -6.99 6.83
CA GLU A 699 25.19 -5.95 5.80
C GLU A 699 23.92 -5.08 5.75
N GLU A 700 23.18 -5.03 6.87
CA GLU A 700 21.97 -4.23 7.07
C GLU A 700 22.12 -3.40 8.34
N TYR A 701 21.82 -2.09 8.25
CA TYR A 701 22.07 -1.11 9.33
C TYR A 701 20.81 -0.41 9.88
N PRO A 702 19.72 -1.13 10.24
CA PRO A 702 18.46 -0.54 10.65
C PRO A 702 18.51 0.23 11.99
N ILE A 703 19.22 -0.28 13.00
CA ILE A 703 19.42 0.38 14.30
C ILE A 703 20.28 1.62 14.11
N THR A 704 21.38 1.54 13.37
CA THR A 704 22.23 2.72 13.11
C THR A 704 21.44 3.84 12.45
N GLN A 705 20.65 3.54 11.42
CA GLN A 705 19.80 4.53 10.75
C GLN A 705 18.77 5.14 11.71
N ALA A 706 18.08 4.32 12.51
CA ALA A 706 17.09 4.78 13.47
C ALA A 706 17.72 5.62 14.59
N PHE A 707 18.91 5.23 15.05
CA PHE A 707 19.68 5.96 16.05
C PHE A 707 20.13 7.33 15.54
N LEU A 708 20.64 7.42 14.31
CA LEU A 708 20.99 8.69 13.70
C LEU A 708 19.77 9.60 13.53
N ASN A 709 18.61 9.05 13.17
CA ASN A 709 17.35 9.81 13.09
C ASN A 709 16.92 10.34 14.48
N LEU A 710 17.09 9.53 15.53
CA LEU A 710 16.84 9.95 16.91
C LEU A 710 17.79 11.09 17.31
N LEU A 711 19.11 10.93 17.11
CA LEU A 711 20.09 11.95 17.45
C LEU A 711 19.85 13.27 16.71
N THR A 712 19.59 13.21 15.41
CA THR A 712 19.30 14.40 14.59
C THR A 712 18.01 15.08 15.01
N THR A 713 17.02 14.34 15.52
CA THR A 713 15.78 14.89 16.06
C THR A 713 15.95 15.53 17.45
N LEU A 714 16.74 14.91 18.34
CA LEU A 714 16.94 15.40 19.71
C LEU A 714 17.92 16.59 19.77
N ALA A 715 18.94 16.61 18.92
CA ALA A 715 20.04 17.58 18.99
C ALA A 715 19.59 19.06 19.03
N PRO A 716 18.66 19.54 18.18
CA PRO A 716 18.24 20.95 18.22
C PRO A 716 17.67 21.36 19.59
N SER A 717 16.84 20.49 20.18
CA SER A 717 16.20 20.72 21.48
C SER A 717 17.23 20.73 22.61
N LEU A 718 18.14 19.75 22.62
CA LEU A 718 19.17 19.62 23.65
C LEU A 718 20.19 20.76 23.61
N LEU A 719 20.63 21.16 22.41
CA LEU A 719 21.54 22.28 22.22
C LEU A 719 20.90 23.61 22.65
N SER A 720 19.62 23.83 22.33
CA SER A 720 18.91 25.06 22.74
C SER A 720 18.74 25.16 24.27
N SER A 721 18.54 24.03 24.95
CA SER A 721 18.43 23.96 26.41
C SER A 721 19.77 24.27 27.10
N SER A 722 20.89 23.82 26.51
CA SER A 722 22.23 24.04 27.06
C SER A 722 22.75 25.49 26.94
N VAL A 723 22.17 26.31 26.05
CA VAL A 723 22.68 27.66 25.72
C VAL A 723 22.13 28.78 26.63
N GLY A 724 21.33 28.46 27.65
CA GLY A 724 20.59 29.50 28.41
C GLY A 724 20.66 29.49 29.94
N VAL A 725 21.07 28.41 30.62
CA VAL A 725 20.90 28.29 32.08
C VAL A 725 22.06 27.54 32.72
N ASN A 726 22.66 28.11 33.77
CA ASN A 726 23.55 27.42 34.71
C ASN A 726 22.75 26.44 35.59
N GLU A 727 22.03 25.49 34.99
CA GLU A 727 21.36 24.39 35.70
C GLU A 727 22.22 23.12 35.61
N PRO A 728 22.13 22.21 36.61
CA PRO A 728 22.90 20.97 36.60
C PRO A 728 22.55 20.16 35.34
N SER A 729 23.57 19.60 34.71
CA SER A 729 23.50 18.75 33.52
C SER A 729 22.35 17.74 33.61
N LEU A 730 21.43 17.76 32.64
CA LEU A 730 20.39 16.74 32.46
C LEU A 730 21.02 15.34 32.51
N GLY A 731 20.78 14.58 33.58
CA GLY A 731 21.26 13.19 33.71
C GLY A 731 22.77 13.02 33.95
N GLY A 732 23.51 14.06 34.36
CA GLY A 732 24.93 13.95 34.76
C GLY A 732 25.96 13.95 33.62
N LEU A 733 25.53 13.87 32.35
CA LEU A 733 26.39 13.99 31.17
C LEU A 733 26.00 15.25 30.38
N ASP A 734 26.98 16.12 30.08
CA ASP A 734 26.72 17.32 29.27
C ASP A 734 26.21 16.91 27.86
N PRO A 735 24.98 17.32 27.46
CA PRO A 735 24.41 16.93 26.16
C PRO A 735 25.30 17.30 24.97
N CYS A 736 26.03 18.42 25.02
CA CYS A 736 26.94 18.82 23.95
C CYS A 736 28.11 17.83 23.79
N GLU A 737 28.77 17.51 24.89
CA GLU A 737 29.89 16.56 24.91
C GLU A 737 29.43 15.14 24.54
N ALA A 738 28.26 14.72 25.04
CA ALA A 738 27.65 13.44 24.72
C ALA A 738 27.34 13.30 23.22
N LEU A 739 26.69 14.30 22.62
CA LEU A 739 26.39 14.32 21.18
C LEU A 739 27.67 14.30 20.34
N SER A 740 28.71 15.03 20.74
CA SER A 740 30.00 14.99 20.04
C SER A 740 30.61 13.59 20.05
N ARG A 741 30.61 12.90 21.20
CA ARG A 741 31.14 11.53 21.29
C ARG A 741 30.26 10.51 20.55
N LEU A 742 28.95 10.71 20.54
CA LEU A 742 28.00 9.89 19.77
C LEU A 742 28.26 9.97 18.26
N VAL A 743 28.46 11.19 17.75
CA VAL A 743 28.82 11.43 16.34
C VAL A 743 30.19 10.83 16.01
N HIS A 744 31.16 10.96 16.93
CA HIS A 744 32.46 10.31 16.75
C HIS A 744 32.34 8.78 16.72
N PHE A 745 31.54 8.19 17.61
CA PHE A 745 31.30 6.74 17.61
C PHE A 745 30.69 6.26 16.29
N THR A 746 29.64 6.92 15.78
CA THR A 746 28.98 6.51 14.54
C THR A 746 29.88 6.70 13.33
N SER A 747 30.62 7.81 13.25
CA SER A 747 31.57 8.06 12.15
C SER A 747 32.75 7.09 12.12
N GLU A 748 33.47 6.92 13.23
CA GLU A 748 34.68 6.08 13.26
C GLU A 748 34.37 4.59 13.33
N ASN A 749 33.42 4.15 14.17
CA ASN A 749 33.20 2.72 14.42
C ASN A 749 32.19 2.08 13.47
N ILE A 750 31.34 2.86 12.81
CA ILE A 750 30.31 2.32 11.92
C ILE A 750 30.62 2.69 10.47
N PHE A 751 30.73 3.99 10.14
CA PHE A 751 30.92 4.43 8.75
C PHE A 751 32.32 4.25 8.17
N LEU A 752 33.38 4.40 8.97
CA LEU A 752 34.76 4.29 8.48
C LEU A 752 35.34 2.87 8.61
N LYS A 753 34.76 2.04 9.49
CA LYS A 753 35.25 0.71 9.81
C LYS A 753 34.68 -0.39 8.92
N HIS A 754 33.42 -0.27 8.54
CA HIS A 754 32.67 -1.19 7.68
C HIS A 754 32.23 -0.45 6.42
#